data_AF-A0A2W6NFD2-F1
#
_entry.id   AF-A0A2W6NFD2-F1
#
_cell.length_a   1.000
_cell.length_b   1.000
_cell.length_c   1.000
_cell.angle_alpha   90.00
_cell.angle_beta   90.00
_cell.angle_gamma   90.00
#
_symmetry.space_group_name_H-M   'P 1'
#
loop_
_entity.id
_entity.type
_entity.pdbx_description
1 polymer ?
#
loop_
_entity_poly.entity_id
_entity_poly.type
_entity_poly.pdbx_seq_one_letter_code
_entity_poly.pdbx_strand_id
1 'polypeptide(L)'
;MNKEKIREFFETGFDNGRINFEYILEGKKHSKVYKSKMKYYSKEAIKEFEEWNEQGYGIFYLPNGGGYKNEEITDFRACFVDMDIKDELEHEIVVSGFTGARNELQELVKARFNSLKKEQTFRYKQSFNERIIELEEMGIPPSAVVETKNGYHVYYLLEAGAQRHEFETIEGLLIYIFNADAAVKNPARLLRVPNTLHLKEPNDPFTIKLGIFKRNIRYDAEELIVRLKEIIENVNIKMDSQLCVNSNKAPTYNNKLLPSNKGLPARIGIDYSNIDIGNISLISRGFEGLPELKSRLGVDNQPELCYIDRNDIRQFLKRQNLKQLLGIESDRFLCIFHNSSNSSSGNIYKYEDKWFYKCHSSRCGVHYDIVQVIERMTRLPIHKAFNYLKQLYNIAEVKTEWQMDQEQLIDFNIEFLERFKYDVDLHNNYPFLSKFLRTKGTLSLLIQIHEVARRKLPQLATMKSLEVKNTNAIVFAPIRKVIEEILNHDSSAQNINKANTKVIIMIFMYLLNTIGIDELPDEMQKKVKEYQKSSFRNGETFRNLARYYEIVSMDTERLMLAEEMSKFFYSNHLTISSFKREQLLGLCGVEEANRVFPERVEEDISEINQRLSDLIYKLVIMKIGVQGWTCDSEVVELLRMENIDYKQLYKDNFKFNSNRKSELDLLEVNDYDKGFQCWLNTFLLRKMAAYMPVILVKTGYLKARVNKELRRRLNIPLHIKGSVYHQTVDSEEDNDDKASKIRRLKQNDTSLSNSKIAELMSCSRQYVSNVLKRQHR
;
A
#
# COMPACT_ATOMS: atom_id res chain seq x y z
N MET A 1 -22.17 2.05 -37.25
CA MET A 1 -20.83 2.39 -36.71
C MET A 1 -19.99 1.13 -36.74
N ASN A 2 -18.74 1.17 -37.19
CA ASN A 2 -17.98 -0.05 -37.47
C ASN A 2 -17.55 -0.74 -36.17
N LYS A 3 -18.25 -1.82 -35.76
CA LYS A 3 -17.96 -2.60 -34.54
C LYS A 3 -16.50 -3.08 -34.51
N GLU A 4 -15.88 -3.28 -35.67
CA GLU A 4 -14.47 -3.63 -35.80
C GLU A 4 -13.54 -2.50 -35.36
N LYS A 5 -13.83 -1.24 -35.69
CA LYS A 5 -12.99 -0.09 -35.26
C LYS A 5 -13.00 0.12 -33.75
N ILE A 6 -14.12 -0.15 -33.09
CA ILE A 6 -14.23 -0.03 -31.63
C ILE A 6 -13.49 -1.18 -30.95
N ARG A 7 -13.60 -2.37 -31.52
CA ARG A 7 -12.80 -3.52 -31.08
C ARG A 7 -11.30 -3.22 -31.23
N GLU A 8 -10.89 -2.68 -32.37
CA GLU A 8 -9.50 -2.28 -32.63
C GLU A 8 -9.04 -1.17 -31.67
N PHE A 9 -9.89 -0.19 -31.36
CA PHE A 9 -9.62 0.85 -30.36
C PHE A 9 -9.24 0.25 -29.00
N PHE A 10 -9.99 -0.75 -28.52
CA PHE A 10 -9.69 -1.39 -27.25
C PHE A 10 -8.54 -2.39 -27.33
N GLU A 11 -8.47 -3.21 -28.38
CA GLU A 11 -7.41 -4.21 -28.55
C GLU A 11 -6.04 -3.57 -28.74
N THR A 12 -5.93 -2.55 -29.61
CA THR A 12 -4.64 -1.95 -29.95
C THR A 12 -4.31 -0.71 -29.14
N GLY A 13 -5.31 -0.03 -28.57
CA GLY A 13 -5.12 1.14 -27.72
C GLY A 13 -4.69 0.79 -26.29
N PHE A 14 -5.27 -0.28 -25.70
CA PHE A 14 -5.20 -0.54 -24.26
C PHE A 14 -4.98 -2.03 -23.91
N ASP A 15 -3.73 -2.50 -24.05
CA ASP A 15 -3.24 -3.82 -23.58
C ASP A 15 -4.03 -5.03 -24.11
N ASN A 16 -4.10 -5.18 -25.44
CA ASN A 16 -4.82 -6.28 -26.10
C ASN A 16 -6.28 -6.41 -25.63
N GLY A 17 -6.88 -5.30 -25.16
CA GLY A 17 -8.26 -5.23 -24.72
C GLY A 17 -8.51 -5.60 -23.26
N ARG A 18 -7.50 -5.82 -22.41
CA ARG A 18 -7.69 -6.03 -20.96
C ARG A 18 -7.98 -4.72 -20.25
N ILE A 19 -9.25 -4.50 -19.95
CA ILE A 19 -9.77 -3.22 -19.49
C ILE A 19 -10.68 -3.43 -18.29
N ASN A 20 -10.63 -2.47 -17.38
CA ASN A 20 -11.52 -2.36 -16.24
C ASN A 20 -12.78 -1.59 -16.66
N PHE A 21 -13.95 -2.24 -16.64
CA PHE A 21 -15.23 -1.59 -16.91
C PHE A 21 -16.01 -1.31 -15.62
N GLU A 22 -16.72 -0.19 -15.58
CA GLU A 22 -17.64 0.21 -14.51
C GLU A 22 -19.02 0.59 -15.06
N TYR A 23 -20.06 0.21 -14.32
CA TYR A 23 -21.46 0.44 -14.63
C TYR A 23 -22.07 1.33 -13.55
N ILE A 24 -22.57 2.50 -13.95
CA ILE A 24 -23.09 3.50 -13.01
C ILE A 24 -24.53 3.81 -13.36
N LEU A 25 -25.45 3.61 -12.41
CA LEU A 25 -26.88 3.92 -12.63
C LEU A 25 -27.05 5.42 -12.89
N GLU A 26 -27.62 5.80 -14.03
CA GLU A 26 -27.80 7.22 -14.39
C GLU A 26 -29.21 7.72 -14.03
N GLY A 27 -29.32 9.00 -13.67
CA GLY A 27 -30.61 9.65 -13.37
C GLY A 27 -31.09 9.60 -11.91
N LYS A 28 -30.33 9.02 -10.95
CA LYS A 28 -30.67 9.04 -9.51
C LYS A 28 -29.58 9.71 -8.66
N LYS A 29 -29.98 10.45 -7.60
CA LYS A 29 -29.09 11.25 -6.72
C LYS A 29 -28.05 10.43 -5.95
N HIS A 30 -28.20 9.10 -5.85
CA HIS A 30 -27.21 8.16 -5.31
C HIS A 30 -27.11 6.96 -6.25
N SER A 31 -26.08 6.94 -7.10
CA SER A 31 -25.92 5.94 -8.14
C SER A 31 -25.27 4.67 -7.57
N LYS A 32 -25.94 3.52 -7.76
CA LYS A 32 -25.35 2.21 -7.46
C LYS A 32 -24.26 1.96 -8.50
N VAL A 33 -23.04 1.70 -8.03
CA VAL A 33 -21.88 1.38 -8.88
C VAL A 33 -21.67 -0.12 -8.88
N TYR A 34 -21.58 -0.71 -10.07
CA TYR A 34 -21.11 -2.08 -10.25
C TYR A 34 -19.78 -2.07 -10.99
N LYS A 35 -18.82 -2.80 -10.46
CA LYS A 35 -17.51 -2.96 -11.10
C LYS A 35 -17.45 -4.34 -11.71
N SER A 36 -17.05 -4.41 -12.98
CA SER A 36 -16.64 -5.69 -13.56
C SER A 36 -15.32 -6.14 -12.93
N LYS A 37 -14.91 -7.40 -13.16
CA LYS A 37 -13.49 -7.76 -13.05
C LYS A 37 -12.81 -7.37 -14.35
N MET A 38 -11.51 -7.06 -14.30
CA MET A 38 -10.68 -6.84 -15.49
C MET A 38 -10.94 -7.94 -16.53
N LYS A 39 -11.40 -7.56 -17.71
CA LYS A 39 -11.81 -8.50 -18.76
C LYS A 39 -11.47 -7.94 -20.13
N TYR A 40 -11.47 -8.83 -21.12
CA TYR A 40 -11.27 -8.45 -22.51
C TYR A 40 -12.50 -7.74 -23.07
N TYR A 41 -12.29 -6.76 -23.96
CA TYR A 41 -13.36 -6.28 -24.83
C TYR A 41 -13.75 -7.38 -25.82
N SER A 42 -14.75 -8.19 -25.45
CA SER A 42 -15.20 -9.37 -26.19
C SER A 42 -16.68 -9.29 -26.56
N LYS A 43 -17.19 -10.27 -27.31
CA LYS A 43 -18.63 -10.36 -27.63
C LYS A 43 -19.48 -10.48 -26.37
N GLU A 44 -18.98 -11.20 -25.36
CA GLU A 44 -19.62 -11.37 -24.06
C GLU A 44 -19.68 -10.04 -23.30
N ALA A 45 -18.59 -9.25 -23.32
CA ALA A 45 -18.56 -7.94 -22.70
C ALA A 45 -19.54 -6.97 -23.37
N ILE A 46 -19.64 -6.99 -24.71
CA ILE A 46 -20.60 -6.16 -25.45
C ILE A 46 -22.03 -6.52 -25.07
N LYS A 47 -22.36 -7.81 -24.97
CA LYS A 47 -23.69 -8.27 -24.54
C LYS A 47 -24.01 -7.78 -23.13
N GLU A 48 -23.04 -7.86 -22.22
CA GLU A 48 -23.19 -7.33 -20.86
C GLU A 48 -23.38 -5.79 -20.88
N PHE A 49 -22.73 -5.05 -21.77
CA PHE A 49 -22.96 -3.61 -21.91
C PHE A 49 -24.40 -3.31 -22.34
N GLU A 50 -24.93 -4.06 -23.31
CA GLU A 50 -26.32 -3.96 -23.76
C GLU A 50 -27.28 -4.23 -22.58
N GLU A 51 -27.08 -5.33 -21.85
CA GLU A 51 -27.90 -5.71 -20.69
C GLU A 51 -27.91 -4.65 -19.58
N TRP A 52 -26.76 -4.02 -19.29
CA TRP A 52 -26.68 -2.96 -18.28
C TRP A 52 -27.22 -1.61 -18.78
N ASN A 53 -27.02 -1.25 -20.06
CA ASN A 53 -27.63 -0.06 -20.64
C ASN A 53 -29.16 -0.15 -20.63
N GLU A 54 -29.74 -1.31 -20.94
CA GLU A 54 -31.20 -1.55 -20.86
C GLU A 54 -31.74 -1.32 -19.44
N GLN A 55 -30.91 -1.58 -18.41
CA GLN A 55 -31.24 -1.34 -17.00
C GLN A 55 -31.02 0.11 -16.54
N GLY A 56 -30.64 1.02 -17.44
CA GLY A 56 -30.42 2.44 -17.14
C GLY A 56 -29.02 2.78 -16.64
N TYR A 57 -28.04 1.88 -16.79
CA TYR A 57 -26.65 2.13 -16.38
C TYR A 57 -25.85 2.73 -17.53
N GLY A 58 -25.05 3.75 -17.22
CA GLY A 58 -24.00 4.24 -18.10
C GLY A 58 -22.79 3.34 -18.03
N ILE A 59 -22.17 3.08 -19.18
CA ILE A 59 -21.03 2.18 -19.30
C ILE A 59 -19.74 2.97 -19.42
N PHE A 60 -18.79 2.66 -18.54
CA PHE A 60 -17.50 3.33 -18.46
C PHE A 60 -16.36 2.33 -18.46
N TYR A 61 -15.18 2.81 -18.82
CA TYR A 61 -13.94 2.06 -18.75
C TYR A 61 -12.79 2.93 -18.25
N LEU A 62 -11.74 2.28 -17.75
CA LEU A 62 -10.53 2.91 -17.25
C LEU A 62 -9.43 2.77 -18.33
N PRO A 63 -8.95 3.87 -18.95
CA PRO A 63 -7.95 3.80 -20.03
C PRO A 63 -6.58 3.27 -19.58
N ASN A 64 -6.12 3.69 -18.40
CA ASN A 64 -4.83 3.29 -17.84
C ASN A 64 -4.89 1.89 -17.18
N GLY A 65 -3.75 1.22 -17.07
CA GLY A 65 -3.65 -0.16 -16.57
C GLY A 65 -3.32 -0.25 -15.07
N GLY A 66 -3.77 -1.34 -14.45
CA GLY A 66 -3.59 -1.61 -13.02
C GLY A 66 -4.93 -1.90 -12.32
N GLY A 67 -5.19 -1.21 -11.22
CA GLY A 67 -6.44 -1.32 -10.45
C GLY A 67 -7.50 -0.27 -10.79
N TYR A 68 -8.36 0.03 -9.83
CA TYR A 68 -9.49 0.97 -9.95
C TYR A 68 -9.25 2.28 -9.17
N LYS A 69 -8.17 2.35 -8.39
CA LYS A 69 -7.75 3.54 -7.65
C LYS A 69 -6.47 4.14 -8.25
N ASN A 70 -6.26 5.44 -8.07
CA ASN A 70 -5.10 6.16 -8.61
C ASN A 70 -3.75 5.54 -8.20
N GLU A 71 -3.66 5.01 -6.97
CA GLU A 71 -2.46 4.38 -6.42
C GLU A 71 -2.21 2.97 -6.97
N GLU A 72 -3.26 2.36 -7.52
CA GLU A 72 -3.21 1.03 -8.13
C GLU A 72 -2.92 1.10 -9.63
N ILE A 73 -2.88 2.30 -10.23
CA ILE A 73 -2.50 2.49 -11.63
C ILE A 73 -0.98 2.34 -11.74
N THR A 74 -0.55 1.33 -12.49
CA THR A 74 0.86 0.99 -12.69
C THR A 74 1.31 1.16 -14.14
N ASP A 75 0.39 1.49 -15.05
CA ASP A 75 0.62 1.53 -16.49
C ASP A 75 -0.14 2.70 -17.11
N PHE A 76 0.59 3.77 -17.47
CA PHE A 76 0.04 5.01 -18.03
C PHE A 76 -0.02 4.92 -19.54
N ARG A 77 -1.15 4.45 -20.06
CA ARG A 77 -1.34 4.08 -21.47
C ARG A 77 -1.79 5.24 -22.35
N ALA A 78 -2.48 6.20 -21.75
CA ALA A 78 -3.01 7.36 -22.47
C ALA A 78 -3.22 8.53 -21.52
N CYS A 79 -2.98 9.73 -22.04
CA CYS A 79 -3.59 10.96 -21.51
C CYS A 79 -4.89 11.24 -22.27
N PHE A 80 -5.81 11.93 -21.64
CA PHE A 80 -7.15 12.16 -22.19
C PHE A 80 -7.74 13.47 -21.69
N VAL A 81 -8.57 14.12 -22.50
CA VAL A 81 -9.32 15.30 -22.08
C VAL A 81 -10.82 15.06 -22.21
N ASP A 82 -11.58 15.52 -21.21
CA ASP A 82 -13.04 15.57 -21.23
C ASP A 82 -13.48 17.01 -21.51
N MET A 83 -13.78 17.30 -22.78
CA MET A 83 -14.32 18.59 -23.20
C MET A 83 -15.84 18.54 -23.01
N ASP A 84 -16.37 19.29 -22.05
CA ASP A 84 -17.81 19.41 -21.79
C ASP A 84 -18.25 20.87 -21.90
N ILE A 85 -19.44 21.10 -22.48
CA ILE A 85 -20.03 22.43 -22.64
C ILE A 85 -20.10 23.20 -21.31
N LYS A 86 -20.30 22.52 -20.17
CA LYS A 86 -20.40 23.18 -18.87
C LYS A 86 -19.11 23.90 -18.47
N ASP A 87 -17.94 23.32 -18.78
CA ASP A 87 -16.63 23.95 -18.55
C ASP A 87 -16.43 25.21 -19.41
N GLU A 88 -16.96 25.18 -20.63
CA GLU A 88 -16.89 26.34 -21.54
C GLU A 88 -17.83 27.46 -21.07
N LEU A 89 -19.06 27.11 -20.66
CA LEU A 89 -20.00 28.08 -20.09
C LEU A 89 -19.47 28.72 -18.81
N GLU A 90 -18.82 27.93 -17.94
CA GLU A 90 -18.17 28.44 -16.73
C GLU A 90 -17.08 29.45 -17.10
N HIS A 91 -16.22 29.10 -18.04
CA HIS A 91 -15.15 29.98 -18.50
C HIS A 91 -15.69 31.29 -19.10
N GLU A 92 -16.71 31.23 -19.97
CA GLU A 92 -17.33 32.43 -20.54
C GLU A 92 -17.91 33.36 -19.47
N ILE A 93 -18.59 32.82 -18.45
CA ILE A 93 -19.17 33.61 -17.35
C ILE A 93 -18.08 34.28 -16.53
N VAL A 94 -17.00 33.56 -16.23
CA VAL A 94 -15.85 34.11 -15.48
C VAL A 94 -15.14 35.20 -16.29
N VAL A 95 -14.89 34.96 -17.57
CA VAL A 95 -14.27 35.95 -18.47
C VAL A 95 -15.17 37.18 -18.66
N SER A 96 -16.49 37.04 -18.57
CA SER A 96 -17.42 38.19 -18.58
C SER A 96 -17.42 39.01 -17.29
N GLY A 97 -16.54 38.71 -16.32
CA GLY A 97 -16.33 39.51 -15.12
C GLY A 97 -17.13 39.05 -13.90
N PHE A 98 -17.59 37.80 -13.86
CA PHE A 98 -18.28 37.26 -12.69
C PHE A 98 -17.33 37.17 -11.48
N THR A 99 -17.76 37.72 -10.33
CA THR A 99 -16.98 37.80 -9.08
C THR A 99 -17.69 37.18 -7.87
N GLY A 100 -18.85 36.53 -8.08
CA GLY A 100 -19.65 35.91 -7.02
C GLY A 100 -19.10 34.59 -6.50
N ALA A 101 -19.84 33.94 -5.60
CA ALA A 101 -19.41 32.70 -4.97
C ALA A 101 -19.48 31.50 -5.93
N ARG A 102 -18.67 30.45 -5.69
CA ARG A 102 -18.61 29.25 -6.54
C ARG A 102 -19.97 28.57 -6.74
N ASN A 103 -20.81 28.54 -5.70
CA ASN A 103 -22.15 27.92 -5.80
C ASN A 103 -23.09 28.71 -6.72
N GLU A 104 -22.97 30.04 -6.70
CA GLU A 104 -23.74 30.92 -7.59
C GLU A 104 -23.32 30.73 -9.05
N LEU A 105 -22.00 30.62 -9.30
CA LEU A 105 -21.46 30.29 -10.61
C LEU A 105 -22.01 28.96 -11.13
N GLN A 106 -22.05 27.92 -10.28
CA GLN A 106 -22.57 26.61 -10.67
C GLN A 106 -24.07 26.63 -11.02
N GLU A 107 -24.89 27.37 -10.28
CA GLU A 107 -26.32 27.51 -10.60
C GLU A 107 -26.53 28.32 -11.89
N LEU A 108 -25.72 29.35 -12.16
CA LEU A 108 -25.75 30.10 -13.42
C LEU A 108 -25.36 29.22 -14.62
N VAL A 109 -24.26 28.47 -14.50
CA VAL A 109 -23.81 27.52 -15.53
C VAL A 109 -24.90 26.51 -15.81
N LYS A 110 -25.53 25.95 -14.77
CA LYS A 110 -26.61 24.97 -14.89
C LYS A 110 -27.86 25.55 -15.54
N ALA A 111 -28.27 26.76 -15.15
CA ALA A 111 -29.41 27.45 -15.75
C ALA A 111 -29.16 27.72 -17.25
N ARG A 112 -27.97 28.22 -17.59
CA ARG A 112 -27.58 28.49 -18.98
C ARG A 112 -27.50 27.20 -19.78
N PHE A 113 -26.89 26.15 -19.24
CA PHE A 113 -26.79 24.83 -19.86
C PHE A 113 -28.18 24.25 -20.17
N ASN A 114 -29.11 24.28 -19.20
CA ASN A 114 -30.47 23.77 -19.39
C ASN A 114 -31.30 24.59 -20.39
N SER A 115 -30.91 25.84 -20.66
CA SER A 115 -31.57 26.72 -21.64
C SER A 115 -31.04 26.55 -23.08
N LEU A 116 -29.95 25.79 -23.28
CA LEU A 116 -29.34 25.63 -24.59
C LEU A 116 -30.26 24.91 -25.56
N LYS A 117 -30.42 25.50 -26.75
CA LYS A 117 -31.07 24.82 -27.88
C LYS A 117 -30.11 23.84 -28.55
N LYS A 118 -30.65 22.92 -29.36
CA LYS A 118 -29.86 21.92 -30.10
C LYS A 118 -28.83 22.58 -31.03
N GLU A 119 -29.18 23.69 -31.67
CA GLU A 119 -28.29 24.45 -32.55
C GLU A 119 -27.10 25.05 -31.79
N GLN A 120 -27.33 25.56 -30.56
CA GLN A 120 -26.26 26.10 -29.72
C GLN A 120 -25.34 24.99 -29.20
N THR A 121 -25.92 23.85 -28.80
CA THR A 121 -25.16 22.66 -28.39
C THR A 121 -24.26 22.17 -29.53
N PHE A 122 -24.77 22.17 -30.77
CA PHE A 122 -23.99 21.83 -31.95
C PHE A 122 -22.84 22.81 -32.19
N ARG A 123 -23.06 24.12 -32.03
CA ARG A 123 -22.00 25.14 -32.17
C ARG A 123 -20.86 24.97 -31.16
N TYR A 124 -21.16 24.63 -29.91
CA TYR A 124 -20.12 24.34 -28.92
C TYR A 124 -19.30 23.09 -29.29
N LYS A 125 -19.97 22.03 -29.76
CA LYS A 125 -19.26 20.85 -30.27
C LYS A 125 -18.41 21.18 -31.51
N GLN A 126 -18.85 22.11 -32.35
CA GLN A 126 -18.06 22.56 -33.49
C GLN A 126 -16.79 23.29 -33.04
N SER A 127 -16.87 24.21 -32.07
CA SER A 127 -15.69 24.91 -31.56
C SER A 127 -14.70 23.97 -30.86
N PHE A 128 -15.19 22.95 -30.15
CA PHE A 128 -14.32 21.90 -29.61
C PHE A 128 -13.58 21.14 -30.71
N ASN A 129 -14.26 20.83 -31.81
CA ASN A 129 -13.63 20.15 -32.95
C ASN A 129 -12.60 21.05 -33.66
N GLU A 130 -12.86 22.34 -33.79
CA GLU A 130 -11.91 23.32 -34.34
C GLU A 130 -10.62 23.39 -33.49
N ARG A 131 -10.73 23.36 -32.16
CA ARG A 131 -9.57 23.26 -31.26
C ARG A 131 -8.76 21.98 -31.46
N ILE A 132 -9.44 20.85 -31.64
CA ILE A 132 -8.79 19.55 -31.89
C ILE A 132 -8.02 19.60 -33.23
N ILE A 133 -8.63 20.18 -34.26
CA ILE A 133 -8.02 20.35 -35.59
C ILE A 133 -6.79 21.27 -35.50
N GLU A 134 -6.89 22.41 -34.81
CA GLU A 134 -5.75 23.32 -34.67
C GLU A 134 -4.57 22.65 -33.95
N LEU A 135 -4.81 21.89 -32.88
CA LEU A 135 -3.73 21.19 -32.18
C LEU A 135 -3.12 20.06 -33.05
N GLU A 136 -3.92 19.42 -33.89
CA GLU A 136 -3.45 18.48 -34.91
C GLU A 136 -2.57 19.17 -35.96
N GLU A 137 -2.99 20.32 -36.49
CA GLU A 137 -2.21 21.13 -37.45
C GLU A 137 -0.91 21.66 -36.85
N MET A 138 -0.87 21.87 -35.53
CA MET A 138 0.34 22.20 -34.78
C MET A 138 1.24 20.98 -34.46
N GLY A 139 0.94 19.81 -35.03
CA GLY A 139 1.80 18.63 -34.96
C GLY A 139 1.56 17.69 -33.79
N ILE A 140 0.43 17.84 -33.08
CA ILE A 140 -0.01 16.92 -32.02
C ILE A 140 -1.41 16.36 -32.35
N PRO A 141 -1.53 15.50 -33.38
CA PRO A 141 -2.79 14.85 -33.72
C PRO A 141 -3.33 13.98 -32.56
N PRO A 142 -4.65 13.95 -32.32
CA PRO A 142 -5.22 13.03 -31.34
C PRO A 142 -5.09 11.57 -31.82
N SER A 143 -4.81 10.66 -30.90
CA SER A 143 -4.82 9.22 -31.16
C SER A 143 -6.25 8.69 -31.27
N ALA A 144 -7.20 9.25 -30.53
CA ALA A 144 -8.62 8.94 -30.67
C ALA A 144 -9.52 10.10 -30.24
N VAL A 145 -10.73 10.15 -30.81
CA VAL A 145 -11.77 11.11 -30.42
C VAL A 145 -13.09 10.35 -30.28
N VAL A 146 -13.69 10.41 -29.10
CA VAL A 146 -14.99 9.82 -28.78
C VAL A 146 -15.98 10.95 -28.50
N GLU A 147 -17.04 11.03 -29.31
CA GLU A 147 -18.13 11.98 -29.12
C GLU A 147 -19.04 11.51 -27.99
N THR A 148 -19.24 12.38 -27.00
CA THR A 148 -20.20 12.21 -25.90
C THR A 148 -21.40 13.13 -26.11
N LYS A 149 -22.41 13.08 -25.21
CA LYS A 149 -23.63 13.89 -25.37
C LYS A 149 -23.33 15.39 -25.47
N ASN A 150 -22.46 15.90 -24.59
CA ASN A 150 -22.19 17.32 -24.42
C ASN A 150 -20.79 17.74 -24.87
N GLY A 151 -20.02 16.87 -25.51
CA GLY A 151 -18.69 17.22 -26.02
C GLY A 151 -17.88 16.01 -26.46
N TYR A 152 -16.60 15.95 -26.09
CA TYR A 152 -15.66 14.94 -26.59
C TYR A 152 -14.71 14.42 -25.51
N HIS A 153 -14.42 13.12 -25.56
CA HIS A 153 -13.22 12.56 -24.96
C HIS A 153 -12.14 12.44 -26.03
N VAL A 154 -11.03 13.14 -25.86
CA VAL A 154 -9.89 13.10 -26.80
C VAL A 154 -8.74 12.37 -26.12
N TYR A 155 -8.06 11.48 -26.85
CA TYR A 155 -7.02 10.61 -26.32
C TYR A 155 -5.69 10.84 -27.02
N TYR A 156 -4.62 10.84 -26.23
CA TYR A 156 -3.23 10.82 -26.66
C TYR A 156 -2.60 9.56 -26.08
N LEU A 157 -2.50 8.51 -26.90
CA LEU A 157 -1.91 7.24 -26.49
C LEU A 157 -0.41 7.44 -26.24
N LEU A 158 0.10 6.89 -25.16
CA LEU A 158 1.51 6.95 -24.80
C LEU A 158 2.25 5.69 -25.24
N GLU A 159 3.56 5.82 -25.44
CA GLU A 159 4.45 4.69 -25.51
C GLU A 159 4.60 4.02 -24.13
N ALA A 160 5.06 2.76 -24.13
CA ALA A 160 5.22 2.01 -22.90
C ALA A 160 6.32 2.63 -22.02
N GLY A 161 6.08 2.72 -20.71
CA GLY A 161 7.07 3.19 -19.73
C GLY A 161 6.84 4.61 -19.20
N ALA A 162 5.78 5.30 -19.65
CA ALA A 162 5.39 6.60 -19.12
C ALA A 162 5.16 6.54 -17.60
N GLN A 163 5.68 7.54 -16.90
CA GLN A 163 5.62 7.69 -15.46
C GLN A 163 4.44 8.57 -15.04
N ARG A 164 4.01 8.38 -13.79
CA ARG A 164 2.88 9.12 -13.20
C ARG A 164 3.01 10.64 -13.34
N HIS A 165 4.20 11.18 -13.06
CA HIS A 165 4.43 12.62 -13.10
C HIS A 165 4.36 13.17 -14.53
N GLU A 166 4.70 12.37 -15.54
CA GLU A 166 4.59 12.75 -16.96
C GLU A 166 3.13 12.77 -17.39
N PHE A 167 2.35 11.73 -17.03
CA PHE A 167 0.90 11.72 -17.22
C PHE A 167 0.24 12.95 -16.59
N GLU A 168 0.52 13.23 -15.31
CA GLU A 168 -0.06 14.37 -14.58
C GLU A 168 0.33 15.72 -15.23
N THR A 169 1.54 15.80 -15.79
CA THR A 169 2.01 16.99 -16.51
C THR A 169 1.29 17.16 -17.84
N ILE A 170 1.21 16.12 -18.66
CA ILE A 170 0.55 16.13 -19.98
C ILE A 170 -0.94 16.44 -19.81
N GLU A 171 -1.63 15.75 -18.90
CA GLU A 171 -3.03 16.03 -18.51
C GLU A 171 -3.22 17.50 -18.15
N GLY A 172 -2.35 18.03 -17.28
CA GLY A 172 -2.40 19.44 -16.87
C GLY A 172 -2.27 20.41 -18.04
N LEU A 173 -1.36 20.14 -18.99
CA LEU A 173 -1.14 20.96 -20.18
C LEU A 173 -2.32 20.87 -21.16
N LEU A 174 -2.85 19.67 -21.40
CA LEU A 174 -3.99 19.47 -22.29
C LEU A 174 -5.27 20.11 -21.73
N ILE A 175 -5.53 19.97 -20.43
CA ILE A 175 -6.64 20.66 -19.75
C ILE A 175 -6.53 22.17 -19.90
N TYR A 176 -5.32 22.71 -19.75
CA TYR A 176 -5.05 24.13 -19.92
C TYR A 176 -5.33 24.60 -21.36
N ILE A 177 -4.85 23.87 -22.37
CA ILE A 177 -5.05 24.17 -23.79
C ILE A 177 -6.53 24.12 -24.18
N PHE A 178 -7.24 23.08 -23.76
CA PHE A 178 -8.62 22.81 -24.19
C PHE A 178 -9.71 23.42 -23.31
N ASN A 179 -9.36 23.96 -22.13
CA ASN A 179 -10.32 24.32 -21.07
C ASN A 179 -11.17 23.10 -20.59
N ALA A 180 -10.59 21.90 -20.62
CA ALA A 180 -11.29 20.66 -20.26
C ALA A 180 -11.60 20.53 -18.75
N ASP A 181 -12.41 19.55 -18.34
CA ASP A 181 -12.75 19.30 -16.94
C ASP A 181 -11.48 19.03 -16.10
N ALA A 182 -11.23 19.87 -15.09
CA ALA A 182 -10.07 19.75 -14.23
C ALA A 182 -10.09 18.49 -13.34
N ALA A 183 -11.26 17.86 -13.17
CA ALA A 183 -11.40 16.61 -12.40
C ALA A 183 -10.84 15.38 -13.14
N VAL A 184 -10.42 15.53 -14.41
CA VAL A 184 -9.86 14.46 -15.26
C VAL A 184 -8.38 14.18 -14.98
N LYS A 185 -7.70 15.02 -14.19
CA LYS A 185 -6.27 14.86 -13.80
C LYS A 185 -5.92 13.58 -13.04
N ASN A 186 -6.90 12.72 -12.73
CA ASN A 186 -6.67 11.51 -11.95
C ASN A 186 -6.38 10.29 -12.87
N PRO A 187 -5.28 9.54 -12.65
CA PRO A 187 -4.91 8.40 -13.50
C PRO A 187 -5.98 7.31 -13.65
N ALA A 188 -6.85 7.15 -12.64
CA ALA A 188 -7.95 6.19 -12.64
C ALA A 188 -9.28 6.78 -13.14
N ARG A 189 -9.26 7.82 -13.98
CA ARG A 189 -10.48 8.44 -14.52
C ARG A 189 -11.27 7.43 -15.36
N LEU A 190 -12.58 7.43 -15.16
CA LEU A 190 -13.53 6.64 -15.94
C LEU A 190 -14.02 7.45 -17.14
N LEU A 191 -13.93 6.87 -18.33
CA LEU A 191 -14.42 7.46 -19.57
C LEU A 191 -15.48 6.56 -20.21
N ARG A 192 -16.29 7.12 -21.09
CA ARG A 192 -17.44 6.43 -21.71
C ARG A 192 -16.99 5.41 -22.74
N VAL A 193 -17.61 4.23 -22.72
CA VAL A 193 -17.40 3.19 -23.73
C VAL A 193 -18.13 3.57 -25.02
N PRO A 194 -17.46 3.61 -26.20
CA PRO A 194 -18.14 3.85 -27.48
C PRO A 194 -19.21 2.79 -27.80
N ASN A 195 -20.23 3.19 -28.56
CA ASN A 195 -21.40 2.37 -28.91
C ASN A 195 -22.27 1.96 -27.71
N THR A 196 -22.23 2.72 -26.61
CA THR A 196 -23.15 2.60 -25.48
C THR A 196 -24.00 3.88 -25.37
N LEU A 197 -25.09 3.82 -24.62
CA LEU A 197 -25.99 4.95 -24.41
C LEU A 197 -25.61 5.76 -23.17
N HIS A 198 -25.68 7.09 -23.32
CA HIS A 198 -25.71 8.06 -22.23
C HIS A 198 -27.18 8.24 -21.79
N LEU A 199 -27.48 7.94 -20.52
CA LEU A 199 -28.84 7.78 -19.99
C LEU A 199 -29.15 8.71 -18.79
N LYS A 200 -28.32 9.73 -18.53
CA LYS A 200 -28.60 10.74 -17.48
C LYS A 200 -29.97 11.40 -17.64
N GLU A 201 -30.44 11.55 -18.87
CA GLU A 201 -31.79 12.00 -19.22
C GLU A 201 -32.49 10.89 -20.02
N PRO A 202 -33.32 10.05 -19.37
CA PRO A 202 -33.88 8.86 -20.01
C PRO A 202 -34.71 9.14 -21.26
N ASN A 203 -35.31 10.33 -21.37
CA ASN A 203 -36.14 10.75 -22.49
C ASN A 203 -35.34 11.36 -23.67
N ASP A 204 -34.03 11.53 -23.52
CA ASP A 204 -33.13 12.05 -24.56
C ASP A 204 -31.78 11.30 -24.52
N PRO A 205 -31.79 9.98 -24.82
CA PRO A 205 -30.59 9.16 -24.81
C PRO A 205 -29.65 9.55 -25.95
N PHE A 206 -28.35 9.50 -25.70
CA PHE A 206 -27.33 9.79 -26.71
C PHE A 206 -26.37 8.60 -26.88
N THR A 207 -26.21 8.10 -28.10
CA THR A 207 -25.23 7.06 -28.41
C THR A 207 -23.83 7.66 -28.42
N ILE A 208 -22.93 7.18 -27.55
CA ILE A 208 -21.51 7.54 -27.54
C ILE A 208 -20.86 7.03 -28.83
N LYS A 209 -20.21 7.91 -29.60
CA LYS A 209 -19.65 7.55 -30.92
C LYS A 209 -18.13 7.61 -30.93
N LEU A 210 -17.48 6.60 -31.49
CA LEU A 210 -16.06 6.69 -31.82
C LEU A 210 -15.93 7.45 -33.15
N GLY A 211 -15.42 8.67 -33.11
CA GLY A 211 -15.21 9.52 -34.29
C GLY A 211 -13.90 9.18 -34.99
N ILE A 212 -12.78 9.47 -34.32
CA ILE A 212 -11.42 9.26 -34.86
C ILE A 212 -10.74 8.16 -34.04
N PHE A 213 -10.00 7.27 -34.71
CA PHE A 213 -9.02 6.40 -34.08
C PHE A 213 -7.84 6.18 -35.03
N LYS A 214 -6.64 6.58 -34.58
CA LYS A 214 -5.37 6.49 -35.29
C LYS A 214 -4.41 5.62 -34.47
N ARG A 215 -4.49 4.30 -34.64
CA ARG A 215 -3.76 3.31 -33.81
C ARG A 215 -2.23 3.48 -33.76
N ASN A 216 -1.65 4.05 -34.83
CA ASN A 216 -0.20 4.23 -34.96
C ASN A 216 0.29 5.55 -34.35
N ILE A 217 -0.61 6.42 -33.89
CA ILE A 217 -0.23 7.70 -33.26
C ILE A 217 -0.11 7.44 -31.76
N ARG A 218 1.14 7.27 -31.33
CA ARG A 218 1.54 7.17 -29.92
C ARG A 218 2.64 8.19 -29.66
N TYR A 219 2.74 8.62 -28.42
CA TYR A 219 3.66 9.67 -28.00
C TYR A 219 4.61 9.15 -26.95
N ASP A 220 5.89 9.45 -27.14
CA ASP A 220 6.81 9.54 -26.02
C ASP A 220 6.36 10.67 -25.08
N ALA A 221 6.35 10.39 -23.77
CA ALA A 221 5.74 11.28 -22.80
C ALA A 221 6.55 12.58 -22.63
N GLU A 222 7.89 12.49 -22.60
CA GLU A 222 8.75 13.66 -22.48
C GLU A 222 8.67 14.54 -23.74
N GLU A 223 8.71 13.93 -24.92
CA GLU A 223 8.58 14.63 -26.19
C GLU A 223 7.23 15.37 -26.29
N LEU A 224 6.14 14.72 -25.91
CA LEU A 224 4.81 15.34 -25.91
C LEU A 224 4.73 16.54 -24.96
N ILE A 225 5.35 16.46 -23.77
CA ILE A 225 5.42 17.58 -22.83
C ILE A 225 6.14 18.78 -23.47
N VAL A 226 7.26 18.55 -24.16
CA VAL A 226 8.02 19.62 -24.83
C VAL A 226 7.17 20.27 -25.91
N ARG A 227 6.58 19.47 -26.81
CA ARG A 227 5.74 19.98 -27.91
C ARG A 227 4.54 20.77 -27.40
N LEU A 228 3.86 20.28 -26.36
CA LEU A 228 2.71 20.99 -25.76
C LEU A 228 3.11 22.34 -25.15
N LYS A 229 4.29 22.42 -24.51
CA LYS A 229 4.82 23.69 -23.96
C LYS A 229 5.16 24.69 -25.05
N GLU A 230 5.82 24.25 -26.12
CA GLU A 230 6.13 25.10 -27.28
C GLU A 230 4.84 25.65 -27.90
N ILE A 231 3.79 24.82 -28.02
CA ILE A 231 2.48 25.26 -28.51
C ILE A 231 1.87 26.32 -27.58
N ILE A 232 1.89 26.10 -26.26
CA ILE A 232 1.38 27.08 -25.30
C ILE A 232 2.11 28.43 -25.43
N GLU A 233 3.44 28.42 -25.59
CA GLU A 233 4.21 29.65 -25.81
C GLU A 233 3.79 30.35 -27.11
N ASN A 234 3.58 29.59 -28.19
CA ASN A 234 3.15 30.12 -29.49
C ASN A 234 1.71 30.65 -29.50
N VAL A 235 0.78 30.01 -28.77
CA VAL A 235 -0.61 30.47 -28.67
C VAL A 235 -0.68 31.81 -27.95
N ASN A 236 0.12 32.02 -26.91
CA ASN A 236 0.18 33.31 -26.20
C ASN A 236 0.66 34.47 -27.08
N ILE A 237 1.23 34.19 -28.26
CA ILE A 237 1.73 35.19 -29.23
C ILE A 237 0.73 35.44 -30.36
N LYS A 238 -0.11 34.46 -30.72
CA LYS A 238 -1.06 34.54 -31.85
C LYS A 238 -2.45 35.00 -31.39
N MET A 239 -2.93 36.11 -31.95
CA MET A 239 -4.26 36.66 -31.60
C MET A 239 -5.45 35.87 -32.19
N ASP A 240 -5.23 35.00 -33.18
CA ASP A 240 -6.30 34.30 -33.93
C ASP A 240 -6.46 32.80 -33.59
N SER A 241 -5.85 32.32 -32.50
CA SER A 241 -5.94 30.90 -32.10
C SER A 241 -7.34 30.54 -31.58
N GLN A 242 -7.82 29.34 -31.92
CA GLN A 242 -9.07 28.76 -31.38
C GLN A 242 -8.83 28.05 -30.04
N LEU A 243 -7.57 27.74 -29.70
CA LEU A 243 -7.18 27.15 -28.42
C LEU A 243 -7.52 28.11 -27.26
N CYS A 244 -8.09 27.57 -26.18
CA CYS A 244 -8.69 28.39 -25.12
C CYS A 244 -7.65 28.90 -24.11
N VAL A 245 -6.58 28.12 -23.85
CA VAL A 245 -5.46 28.45 -22.95
C VAL A 245 -5.94 29.17 -21.69
N ASN A 246 -6.79 28.49 -20.91
CA ASN A 246 -7.48 29.10 -19.77
C ASN A 246 -6.53 29.32 -18.58
N SER A 247 -6.07 30.56 -18.38
CA SER A 247 -5.11 30.93 -17.32
C SER A 247 -5.52 30.50 -15.90
N ASN A 248 -6.81 30.39 -15.60
CA ASN A 248 -7.30 29.89 -14.31
C ASN A 248 -7.09 28.37 -14.12
N LYS A 249 -6.98 27.63 -15.24
CA LYS A 249 -6.65 26.20 -15.26
C LYS A 249 -5.17 25.94 -15.57
N ALA A 250 -4.34 26.99 -15.63
CA ALA A 250 -2.91 26.85 -15.88
C ALA A 250 -2.29 25.86 -14.88
N PRO A 251 -1.42 24.95 -15.33
CA PRO A 251 -0.77 24.01 -14.43
C PRO A 251 -0.01 24.79 -13.35
N THR A 252 -0.31 24.50 -12.09
CA THR A 252 0.44 24.99 -10.94
C THR A 252 1.80 24.28 -10.96
N TYR A 253 2.76 24.85 -11.69
CA TYR A 253 4.07 24.27 -11.87
C TYR A 253 4.77 24.03 -10.51
N ASN A 254 4.99 22.77 -10.18
CA ASN A 254 6.19 22.35 -9.47
C ASN A 254 7.32 22.32 -10.52
N ASN A 255 8.02 23.43 -10.73
CA ASN A 255 9.16 23.52 -11.64
C ASN A 255 10.40 22.76 -11.09
N LYS A 256 10.31 21.43 -10.98
CA LYS A 256 11.50 20.57 -11.06
C LYS A 256 11.50 19.92 -12.44
N LEU A 257 12.07 20.64 -13.40
CA LEU A 257 12.67 20.01 -14.58
C LEU A 257 13.78 19.06 -14.10
N LEU A 258 13.67 17.77 -14.39
CA LEU A 258 14.85 16.94 -14.68
C LEU A 258 14.98 16.98 -16.20
N PRO A 259 16.05 17.57 -16.78
CA PRO A 259 16.29 17.53 -18.21
C PRO A 259 16.63 16.10 -18.62
N SER A 260 16.01 15.65 -19.69
CA SER A 260 16.33 14.42 -20.38
C SER A 260 17.75 14.49 -20.96
N ASN A 261 18.51 13.40 -20.76
CA ASN A 261 19.82 13.13 -21.35
C ASN A 261 21.11 13.73 -20.77
N LYS A 262 21.20 14.10 -19.48
CA LYS A 262 22.49 14.06 -18.74
C LYS A 262 22.29 13.87 -17.23
N GLY A 263 22.08 12.62 -16.76
CA GLY A 263 22.09 12.30 -15.33
C GLY A 263 21.20 13.21 -14.46
N LEU A 264 21.48 13.28 -13.16
CA LEU A 264 20.98 14.39 -12.33
C LEU A 264 21.31 15.70 -13.06
N PRO A 265 20.36 16.66 -13.23
CA PRO A 265 20.64 17.94 -13.85
C PRO A 265 21.92 18.49 -13.26
N ALA A 266 22.89 18.82 -14.12
CA ALA A 266 24.06 19.55 -13.70
C ALA A 266 23.54 20.74 -12.90
N ARG A 267 23.87 20.79 -11.60
CA ARG A 267 23.53 21.91 -10.73
C ARG A 267 23.95 23.16 -11.50
N ILE A 268 22.99 23.95 -11.99
CA ILE A 268 23.29 25.17 -12.77
C ILE A 268 24.36 25.90 -11.99
N GLY A 269 25.56 25.94 -12.57
CA GLY A 269 26.78 26.21 -11.86
C GLY A 269 26.93 27.70 -11.65
N ILE A 270 26.15 28.29 -10.76
CA ILE A 270 26.48 29.61 -10.23
C ILE A 270 27.79 29.41 -9.49
N ASP A 271 28.84 30.03 -10.01
CA ASP A 271 30.13 30.08 -9.34
C ASP A 271 30.05 31.15 -8.25
N TYR A 272 29.85 30.68 -7.03
CA TYR A 272 29.77 31.53 -5.85
C TYR A 272 31.16 31.97 -5.35
N SER A 273 32.25 31.37 -5.85
CA SER A 273 33.60 31.64 -5.35
C SER A 273 34.03 33.10 -5.57
N ASN A 274 33.49 33.73 -6.63
CA ASN A 274 33.78 35.10 -7.05
C ASN A 274 32.66 36.09 -6.66
N ILE A 275 31.64 35.68 -5.90
CA ILE A 275 30.56 36.56 -5.45
C ILE A 275 30.97 37.28 -4.17
N ASP A 276 31.31 38.57 -4.28
CA ASP A 276 31.66 39.45 -3.16
C ASP A 276 30.43 40.05 -2.47
N ILE A 277 29.43 39.19 -2.18
CA ILE A 277 28.21 39.57 -1.48
C ILE A 277 28.16 38.81 -0.16
N GLY A 278 28.33 39.53 0.94
CA GLY A 278 28.25 38.98 2.29
C GLY A 278 29.20 37.80 2.51
N ASN A 279 28.64 36.68 2.96
CA ASN A 279 29.38 35.46 3.28
C ASN A 279 29.29 34.38 2.18
N ILE A 280 28.73 34.72 1.01
CA ILE A 280 28.40 33.75 -0.04
C ILE A 280 29.65 33.01 -0.55
N SER A 281 30.73 33.72 -0.82
CA SER A 281 31.98 33.14 -1.30
C SER A 281 32.60 32.19 -0.27
N LEU A 282 32.57 32.55 1.02
CA LEU A 282 33.06 31.68 2.11
C LEU A 282 32.21 30.42 2.26
N ILE A 283 30.89 30.55 2.24
CA ILE A 283 29.96 29.40 2.31
C ILE A 283 30.21 28.46 1.13
N SER A 284 30.46 29.00 -0.06
CA SER A 284 30.66 28.18 -1.27
C SER A 284 31.91 27.29 -1.23
N ARG A 285 32.93 27.66 -0.45
CA ARG A 285 34.13 26.85 -0.21
C ARG A 285 33.86 25.63 0.68
N GLY A 286 32.63 25.43 1.15
CA GLY A 286 32.28 24.30 2.01
C GLY A 286 33.06 24.31 3.32
N PHE A 287 33.51 23.14 3.77
CA PHE A 287 34.21 22.99 5.06
C PHE A 287 35.52 23.81 5.16
N GLU A 288 36.17 24.14 4.04
CA GLU A 288 37.40 24.94 4.03
C GLU A 288 37.16 26.40 4.42
N GLY A 289 36.01 26.97 4.02
CA GLY A 289 35.62 28.34 4.39
C GLY A 289 34.99 28.46 5.79
N LEU A 290 34.74 27.31 6.45
CA LEU A 290 34.01 27.26 7.70
C LEU A 290 34.71 27.98 8.87
N PRO A 291 36.04 27.84 9.10
CA PRO A 291 36.72 28.54 10.20
C PRO A 291 36.61 30.06 10.07
N GLU A 292 36.86 30.61 8.88
CA GLU A 292 36.75 32.06 8.62
C GLU A 292 35.29 32.53 8.76
N LEU A 293 34.33 31.74 8.28
CA LEU A 293 32.90 32.04 8.40
C LEU A 293 32.44 32.11 9.86
N LYS A 294 32.86 31.15 10.70
CA LYS A 294 32.53 31.18 12.13
C LYS A 294 33.07 32.43 12.82
N SER A 295 34.29 32.84 12.44
CA SER A 295 34.92 34.06 12.97
C SER A 295 34.11 35.30 12.61
N ARG A 296 33.73 35.45 11.33
CA ARG A 296 32.91 36.56 10.85
C ARG A 296 31.52 36.62 11.49
N LEU A 297 30.92 35.46 11.74
CA LEU A 297 29.61 35.37 12.38
C LEU A 297 29.67 35.51 13.91
N GLY A 298 30.87 35.59 14.49
CA GLY A 298 31.07 35.65 15.94
C GLY A 298 30.68 34.36 16.67
N VAL A 299 30.59 33.23 15.95
CA VAL A 299 30.20 31.92 16.50
C VAL A 299 31.40 31.20 17.14
N ASP A 300 32.62 31.62 16.82
CA ASP A 300 33.86 31.11 17.44
C ASP A 300 33.95 31.38 18.95
N ASN A 301 33.28 32.43 19.43
CA ASN A 301 33.28 32.80 20.84
C ASN A 301 32.19 32.08 21.65
N GLN A 302 31.46 31.12 21.07
CA GLN A 302 30.53 30.26 21.82
C GLN A 302 31.34 29.16 22.53
N PRO A 303 31.50 29.21 23.88
CA PRO A 303 32.41 28.31 24.58
C PRO A 303 31.85 26.90 24.80
N GLU A 304 30.56 26.67 24.53
CA GLU A 304 29.87 25.43 24.88
C GLU A 304 29.26 24.75 23.65
N LEU A 305 29.51 23.44 23.52
CA LEU A 305 28.83 22.58 22.56
C LEU A 305 27.31 22.71 22.73
N CYS A 306 26.60 23.02 21.65
CA CYS A 306 25.15 23.07 21.68
C CYS A 306 24.60 21.64 21.54
N TYR A 307 24.22 21.07 22.68
CA TYR A 307 23.65 19.73 22.73
C TYR A 307 22.16 19.77 22.38
N ILE A 308 21.79 19.19 21.24
CA ILE A 308 20.41 19.24 20.74
C ILE A 308 19.94 17.82 20.41
N ASP A 309 18.72 17.48 20.83
CA ASP A 309 18.05 16.24 20.43
C ASP A 309 17.94 16.15 18.90
N ARG A 310 18.17 14.96 18.33
CA ARG A 310 18.18 14.74 16.88
C ARG A 310 16.94 15.28 16.16
N ASN A 311 15.76 15.19 16.78
CA ASN A 311 14.51 15.67 16.19
C ASN A 311 14.40 17.20 16.19
N ASP A 312 15.11 17.87 17.09
CA ASP A 312 15.08 19.31 17.28
C ASP A 312 16.18 20.04 16.51
N ILE A 313 17.26 19.35 16.08
CA ILE A 313 18.34 19.96 15.28
C ILE A 313 17.77 20.67 14.04
N ARG A 314 16.83 20.05 13.32
CA ARG A 314 16.22 20.68 12.13
C ARG A 314 15.43 21.93 12.47
N GLN A 315 14.69 21.95 13.58
CA GLN A 315 13.93 23.13 13.99
C GLN A 315 14.88 24.23 14.47
N PHE A 316 15.89 23.87 15.28
CA PHE A 316 16.94 24.78 15.72
C PHE A 316 17.66 25.43 14.54
N LEU A 317 18.04 24.66 13.52
CA LEU A 317 18.69 25.20 12.33
C LEU A 317 17.77 26.19 11.60
N LYS A 318 16.48 25.88 11.43
CA LYS A 318 15.53 26.78 10.76
C LYS A 318 15.30 28.11 11.50
N ARG A 319 15.56 28.16 12.80
CA ARG A 319 15.47 29.38 13.62
C ARG A 319 16.67 30.32 13.43
N GLN A 320 17.78 29.83 12.90
CA GLN A 320 18.99 30.63 12.70
C GLN A 320 18.74 31.73 11.67
N ASN A 321 19.30 32.92 11.93
CA ASN A 321 19.07 34.09 11.11
C ASN A 321 19.76 33.96 9.74
N LEU A 322 18.96 33.70 8.71
CA LEU A 322 19.45 33.47 7.35
C LEU A 322 20.06 34.73 6.72
N LYS A 323 19.58 35.93 7.10
CA LYS A 323 20.17 37.20 6.63
C LYS A 323 21.59 37.38 7.16
N GLN A 324 21.79 37.12 8.45
CA GLN A 324 23.09 37.18 9.11
C GLN A 324 24.04 36.13 8.52
N LEU A 325 23.57 34.89 8.35
CA LEU A 325 24.37 33.81 7.77
C LEU A 325 24.87 34.19 6.36
N LEU A 326 23.99 34.70 5.50
CA LEU A 326 24.35 35.07 4.12
C LEU A 326 25.08 36.42 4.02
N GLY A 327 24.98 37.28 5.04
CA GLY A 327 25.51 38.64 5.01
C GLY A 327 24.72 39.57 4.08
N ILE A 328 23.39 39.40 4.01
CA ILE A 328 22.49 40.21 3.17
C ILE A 328 21.48 40.93 4.06
N GLU A 329 21.59 42.25 4.17
CA GLU A 329 20.68 43.04 5.02
C GLU A 329 19.37 43.41 4.30
N SER A 330 19.42 43.57 2.97
CA SER A 330 18.26 43.97 2.16
C SER A 330 17.14 42.93 2.14
N ASP A 331 15.89 43.39 2.20
CA ASP A 331 14.68 42.57 2.06
C ASP A 331 14.43 42.09 0.62
N ARG A 332 14.93 42.82 -0.37
CA ARG A 332 14.84 42.46 -1.79
C ARG A 332 16.19 42.61 -2.46
N PHE A 333 16.60 41.57 -3.17
CA PHE A 333 17.89 41.52 -3.85
C PHE A 333 17.80 40.62 -5.08
N LEU A 334 18.85 40.58 -5.88
CA LEU A 334 18.96 39.65 -7.01
C LEU A 334 18.98 38.20 -6.48
N CYS A 335 18.18 37.31 -7.05
CA CYS A 335 18.16 35.93 -6.59
C CYS A 335 19.55 35.28 -6.72
N ILE A 336 20.11 34.78 -5.61
CA ILE A 336 21.43 34.14 -5.60
C ILE A 336 21.43 32.75 -6.25
N PHE A 337 20.25 32.18 -6.51
CA PHE A 337 20.08 30.84 -7.10
C PHE A 337 19.59 30.87 -8.55
N HIS A 338 19.42 32.06 -9.14
CA HIS A 338 18.87 32.24 -10.48
C HIS A 338 19.40 33.52 -11.13
N ASN A 339 20.00 33.37 -12.32
CA ASN A 339 20.41 34.51 -13.15
C ASN A 339 19.18 35.14 -13.83
N SER A 340 18.62 36.18 -13.22
CA SER A 340 17.53 36.98 -13.79
C SER A 340 17.97 38.39 -14.16
N SER A 341 17.44 38.94 -15.26
CA SER A 341 17.55 40.36 -15.61
C SER A 341 16.74 41.30 -14.71
N ASN A 342 15.96 40.76 -13.75
CA ASN A 342 15.10 41.53 -12.85
C ASN A 342 15.73 41.68 -11.46
N SER A 343 15.99 42.93 -11.03
CA SER A 343 16.89 43.29 -9.93
C SER A 343 16.38 43.01 -8.50
N SER A 344 15.17 42.47 -8.34
CA SER A 344 14.53 42.26 -7.02
C SER A 344 13.79 40.92 -6.89
N SER A 345 14.33 39.86 -7.51
CA SER A 345 13.66 38.56 -7.56
C SER A 345 13.85 37.70 -6.31
N GLY A 346 14.86 37.94 -5.46
CA GLY A 346 15.14 37.22 -4.22
C GLY A 346 14.67 37.96 -2.96
N ASN A 347 14.22 37.20 -1.95
CA ASN A 347 13.72 37.69 -0.67
C ASN A 347 14.09 36.70 0.46
N ILE A 348 14.55 37.22 1.60
CA ILE A 348 14.72 36.45 2.84
C ILE A 348 13.74 36.99 3.87
N TYR A 349 12.86 36.13 4.35
CA TYR A 349 11.81 36.51 5.28
C TYR A 349 11.71 35.53 6.44
N LYS A 350 11.19 36.04 7.55
CA LYS A 350 10.89 35.26 8.75
C LYS A 350 9.40 34.91 8.74
N TYR A 351 9.06 33.67 9.01
CA TYR A 351 7.70 33.20 9.25
C TYR A 351 7.67 32.50 10.60
N GLU A 352 6.86 33.01 11.52
CA GLU A 352 6.91 32.65 12.94
C GLU A 352 8.32 32.86 13.53
N ASP A 353 8.98 31.79 13.95
CA ASP A 353 10.33 31.76 14.49
C ASP A 353 11.38 31.26 13.48
N LYS A 354 11.00 30.98 12.23
CA LYS A 354 11.84 30.34 11.22
C LYS A 354 12.17 31.25 10.04
N TRP A 355 13.33 31.05 9.45
CA TRP A 355 13.81 31.82 8.31
C TRP A 355 13.74 31.03 7.01
N PHE A 356 13.30 31.71 5.94
CA PHE A 356 13.16 31.15 4.60
C PHE A 356 13.74 32.10 3.55
N TYR A 357 14.26 31.50 2.49
CA TYR A 357 14.65 32.17 1.26
C TYR A 357 13.61 31.88 0.18
N LYS A 358 13.15 32.90 -0.55
CA LYS A 358 12.23 32.72 -1.69
C LYS A 358 12.65 33.56 -2.88
N CYS A 359 12.57 32.97 -4.07
CA CYS A 359 12.56 33.72 -5.31
C CYS A 359 11.13 33.92 -5.82
N HIS A 360 10.80 35.14 -6.20
CA HIS A 360 9.49 35.52 -6.74
C HIS A 360 9.41 35.40 -8.27
N SER A 361 10.49 35.00 -8.94
CA SER A 361 10.45 34.72 -10.38
C SER A 361 9.71 33.41 -10.66
N SER A 362 8.73 33.47 -11.55
CA SER A 362 7.99 32.30 -12.07
C SER A 362 8.91 31.24 -12.71
N ARG A 363 10.12 31.62 -13.11
CA ARG A 363 11.13 30.75 -13.74
C ARG A 363 12.11 30.09 -12.76
N CYS A 364 12.11 30.48 -11.48
CA CYS A 364 13.08 30.00 -10.49
C CYS A 364 12.53 28.91 -9.57
N GLY A 365 11.33 29.10 -9.02
CA GLY A 365 10.70 28.15 -8.10
C GLY A 365 11.43 27.93 -6.77
N VAL A 366 12.45 28.74 -6.46
CA VAL A 366 13.24 28.60 -5.24
C VAL A 366 12.43 29.04 -4.02
N HIS A 367 12.26 28.10 -3.09
CA HIS A 367 11.73 28.31 -1.75
C HIS A 367 12.47 27.36 -0.80
N TYR A 368 13.41 27.89 -0.03
CA TYR A 368 14.40 27.10 0.70
C TYR A 368 14.48 27.49 2.17
N ASP A 369 14.66 26.48 3.01
CA ASP A 369 15.18 26.67 4.36
C ASP A 369 16.72 26.72 4.37
N ILE A 370 17.30 26.96 5.55
CA ILE A 370 18.76 27.06 5.72
C ILE A 370 19.52 25.83 5.21
N VAL A 371 18.98 24.62 5.35
CA VAL A 371 19.66 23.38 4.94
C VAL A 371 19.74 23.34 3.42
N GLN A 372 18.64 23.67 2.75
CA GLN A 372 18.58 23.70 1.29
C GLN A 372 19.44 24.84 0.71
N VAL A 373 19.49 26.01 1.37
CA VAL A 373 20.38 27.12 0.98
C VAL A 373 21.85 26.66 1.00
N ILE A 374 22.31 26.08 2.11
CA ILE A 374 23.68 25.57 2.24
C ILE A 374 23.95 24.45 1.24
N GLU A 375 23.04 23.48 1.08
CA GLU A 375 23.19 22.37 0.12
C GLU A 375 23.45 22.90 -1.31
N ARG A 376 22.71 23.95 -1.71
CA ARG A 376 22.78 24.52 -3.05
C ARG A 376 24.04 25.37 -3.25
N MET A 377 24.45 26.15 -2.25
CA MET A 377 25.64 27.01 -2.32
C MET A 377 26.95 26.22 -2.24
N THR A 378 27.05 25.30 -1.27
CA THR A 378 28.25 24.47 -1.06
C THR A 378 28.39 23.37 -2.10
N ARG A 379 27.29 23.01 -2.78
CA ARG A 379 27.21 21.82 -3.63
C ARG A 379 27.58 20.53 -2.86
N LEU A 380 27.32 20.48 -1.56
CA LEU A 380 27.41 19.24 -0.78
C LEU A 380 26.12 18.41 -0.96
N PRO A 381 26.16 17.07 -0.82
CA PRO A 381 24.95 16.28 -0.60
C PRO A 381 24.21 16.73 0.67
N ILE A 382 22.89 16.59 0.72
CA ILE A 382 22.05 17.09 1.83
C ILE A 382 22.52 16.66 3.23
N HIS A 383 23.02 15.43 3.40
CA HIS A 383 23.56 14.95 4.68
C HIS A 383 24.87 15.65 5.08
N LYS A 384 25.74 15.98 4.10
CA LYS A 384 26.97 16.76 4.35
C LYS A 384 26.67 18.23 4.58
N ALA A 385 25.67 18.80 3.90
CA ALA A 385 25.19 20.16 4.18
C ALA A 385 24.60 20.28 5.60
N PHE A 386 23.89 19.24 6.05
CA PHE A 386 23.43 19.14 7.43
C PHE A 386 24.59 19.05 8.42
N ASN A 387 25.63 18.25 8.13
CA ASN A 387 26.84 18.18 8.96
C ASN A 387 27.63 19.49 8.99
N TYR A 388 27.71 20.20 7.85
CA TYR A 388 28.31 21.52 7.77
C TYR A 388 27.61 22.50 8.72
N LEU A 389 26.27 22.51 8.71
CA LEU A 389 25.48 23.34 9.62
C LEU A 389 25.66 22.92 11.09
N LYS A 390 25.74 21.61 11.38
CA LYS A 390 26.07 21.13 12.73
C LYS A 390 27.42 21.67 13.19
N GLN A 391 28.45 21.61 12.34
CA GLN A 391 29.77 22.15 12.70
C GLN A 391 29.78 23.67 12.82
N LEU A 392 29.08 24.40 11.93
CA LEU A 392 28.98 25.86 11.96
C LEU A 392 28.45 26.36 13.30
N TYR A 393 27.37 25.75 13.78
CA TYR A 393 26.69 26.12 15.02
C TYR A 393 27.12 25.26 16.23
N ASN A 394 28.26 24.56 16.15
CA ASN A 394 28.80 23.69 17.21
C ASN A 394 27.77 22.72 17.83
N ILE A 395 26.92 22.12 16.98
CA ILE A 395 25.87 21.19 17.39
C ILE A 395 26.44 19.76 17.52
N ALA A 396 26.49 19.26 18.75
CA ALA A 396 26.68 17.84 18.99
C ALA A 396 25.33 17.16 19.21
N GLU A 397 25.14 16.02 18.54
CA GLU A 397 23.98 15.17 18.77
C GLU A 397 24.28 14.33 20.01
N VAL A 398 23.54 14.57 21.10
CA VAL A 398 23.66 13.73 22.30
C VAL A 398 22.85 12.47 22.08
N LYS A 399 23.55 11.33 22.04
CA LYS A 399 22.92 10.03 22.25
C LYS A 399 23.39 9.49 23.60
N THR A 400 22.48 8.91 24.36
CA THR A 400 22.85 8.17 25.56
C THR A 400 23.57 6.87 25.17
N GLU A 401 24.42 6.34 26.05
CA GLU A 401 25.08 5.05 25.84
C GLU A 401 24.07 3.94 25.52
N TRP A 402 22.94 3.93 26.25
CA TRP A 402 21.82 3.04 25.98
C TRP A 402 21.24 3.22 24.58
N GLN A 403 21.02 4.45 24.09
CA GLN A 403 20.54 4.65 22.72
C GLN A 403 21.49 4.08 21.69
N MET A 404 22.79 4.28 21.87
CA MET A 404 23.79 3.77 20.94
C MET A 404 23.81 2.24 20.92
N ASP A 405 23.78 1.61 22.09
CA ASP A 405 23.69 0.15 22.24
C ASP A 405 22.43 -0.42 21.58
N GLN A 406 21.27 0.20 21.80
CA GLN A 406 20.01 -0.26 21.21
C GLN A 406 19.95 -0.05 19.68
N GLU A 407 20.51 1.03 19.14
CA GLU A 407 20.65 1.20 17.69
C GLU A 407 21.51 0.08 17.09
N GLN A 408 22.65 -0.23 17.72
CA GLN A 408 23.54 -1.30 17.27
C GLN A 408 22.87 -2.67 17.31
N LEU A 409 22.16 -2.98 18.39
CA LEU A 409 21.39 -4.21 18.52
C LEU A 409 20.36 -4.36 17.40
N ILE A 410 19.58 -3.31 17.13
CA ILE A 410 18.55 -3.32 16.09
C ILE A 410 19.18 -3.47 14.70
N ASP A 411 20.24 -2.72 14.41
CA ASP A 411 20.92 -2.78 13.12
C ASP A 411 21.52 -4.17 12.86
N PHE A 412 22.18 -4.76 13.87
CA PHE A 412 22.70 -6.12 13.79
C PHE A 412 21.58 -7.16 13.58
N ASN A 413 20.48 -7.04 14.33
CA ASN A 413 19.33 -7.92 14.16
C ASN A 413 18.73 -7.83 12.75
N ILE A 414 18.57 -6.61 12.20
CA ILE A 414 18.06 -6.42 10.84
C ILE A 414 18.98 -7.11 9.84
N GLU A 415 20.28 -6.82 9.88
CA GLU A 415 21.29 -7.43 8.99
C GLU A 415 21.25 -8.96 9.08
N PHE A 416 21.22 -9.49 10.31
CA PHE A 416 21.16 -10.93 10.55
C PHE A 416 19.87 -11.56 10.01
N LEU A 417 18.71 -10.95 10.27
CA LEU A 417 17.42 -11.43 9.78
C LEU A 417 17.35 -11.42 8.26
N GLU A 418 18.01 -10.47 7.58
CA GLU A 418 18.07 -10.46 6.12
C GLU A 418 18.80 -11.67 5.53
N ARG A 419 19.73 -12.28 6.26
CA ARG A 419 20.43 -13.50 5.83
C ARG A 419 19.47 -14.68 5.64
N PHE A 420 18.37 -14.76 6.38
CA PHE A 420 17.33 -15.78 6.15
C PHE A 420 16.70 -15.71 4.75
N LYS A 421 16.95 -14.66 3.94
CA LYS A 421 16.52 -14.62 2.54
C LYS A 421 17.36 -15.51 1.62
N TYR A 422 18.64 -15.74 1.94
CA TYR A 422 19.60 -16.36 1.01
C TYR A 422 20.61 -17.34 1.64
N ASP A 423 20.85 -17.29 2.95
CA ASP A 423 21.84 -18.09 3.65
C ASP A 423 21.36 -19.54 3.86
N VAL A 424 21.99 -20.48 3.16
CA VAL A 424 21.61 -21.90 3.13
C VAL A 424 21.94 -22.60 4.45
N ASP A 425 23.05 -22.25 5.09
CA ASP A 425 23.46 -22.87 6.35
C ASP A 425 22.49 -22.49 7.47
N LEU A 426 22.04 -21.23 7.46
CA LEU A 426 21.00 -20.77 8.38
C LEU A 426 19.68 -21.52 8.19
N HIS A 427 19.31 -21.85 6.94
CA HIS A 427 18.12 -22.66 6.64
C HIS A 427 18.27 -24.11 7.10
N ASN A 428 19.47 -24.66 7.02
CA ASN A 428 19.76 -26.03 7.47
C ASN A 428 19.81 -26.14 8.99
N ASN A 429 20.34 -25.13 9.67
CA ASN A 429 20.42 -25.08 11.14
C ASN A 429 19.06 -24.80 11.78
N TYR A 430 18.22 -23.99 11.13
CA TYR A 430 16.91 -23.59 11.65
C TYR A 430 15.78 -23.82 10.63
N PRO A 431 15.49 -25.09 10.25
CA PRO A 431 14.57 -25.42 9.17
C PRO A 431 13.11 -25.06 9.47
N PHE A 432 12.64 -25.22 10.71
CA PHE A 432 11.25 -24.92 11.07
C PHE A 432 11.02 -23.40 11.18
N LEU A 433 11.96 -22.68 11.78
CA LEU A 433 11.96 -21.22 11.85
C LEU A 433 12.05 -20.61 10.45
N SER A 434 12.95 -21.12 9.61
CA SER A 434 13.07 -20.67 8.21
C SER A 434 11.78 -20.88 7.43
N LYS A 435 11.09 -22.02 7.64
CA LYS A 435 9.77 -22.28 7.06
C LYS A 435 8.73 -21.26 7.52
N PHE A 436 8.75 -20.85 8.79
CA PHE A 436 7.85 -19.80 9.29
C PHE A 436 8.17 -18.43 8.67
N LEU A 437 9.44 -18.00 8.70
CA LEU A 437 9.89 -16.70 8.20
C LEU A 437 9.64 -16.52 6.69
N ARG A 438 9.78 -17.60 5.90
CA ARG A 438 9.47 -17.61 4.45
C ARG A 438 7.98 -17.55 4.13
N THR A 439 7.10 -17.67 5.12
CA THR A 439 5.67 -17.44 4.90
C THR A 439 5.45 -16.01 4.40
N LYS A 440 4.64 -15.85 3.35
CA LYS A 440 4.47 -14.58 2.61
C LYS A 440 4.36 -13.37 3.54
N GLY A 441 5.36 -12.50 3.52
CA GLY A 441 5.42 -11.25 4.27
C GLY A 441 5.70 -11.36 5.78
N THR A 442 6.08 -12.53 6.31
CA THR A 442 6.41 -12.70 7.73
C THR A 442 7.79 -12.12 8.06
N LEU A 443 8.85 -12.51 7.36
CA LEU A 443 10.19 -11.95 7.58
C LEU A 443 10.23 -10.43 7.37
N SER A 444 9.58 -9.94 6.31
CA SER A 444 9.50 -8.49 6.04
C SER A 444 8.76 -7.75 7.16
N LEU A 445 7.71 -8.34 7.74
CA LEU A 445 7.00 -7.74 8.88
C LEU A 445 7.91 -7.64 10.10
N LEU A 446 8.70 -8.68 10.40
CA LEU A 446 9.63 -8.67 11.52
C LEU A 446 10.72 -7.60 11.35
N ILE A 447 11.31 -7.46 10.16
CA ILE A 447 12.29 -6.42 9.86
C ILE A 447 11.67 -5.02 9.99
N GLN A 448 10.45 -4.84 9.47
CA GLN A 448 9.75 -3.55 9.57
C GLN A 448 9.41 -3.17 11.01
N ILE A 449 9.13 -4.14 11.86
CA ILE A 449 8.97 -3.94 13.30
C ILE A 449 10.26 -3.38 13.92
N HIS A 450 11.42 -3.94 13.58
CA HIS A 450 12.72 -3.43 14.02
C HIS A 450 12.99 -2.01 13.49
N GLU A 451 12.61 -1.72 12.24
CA GLU A 451 12.74 -0.39 11.66
C GLU A 451 11.85 0.68 12.34
N VAL A 452 10.63 0.30 12.72
CA VAL A 452 9.77 1.16 13.54
C VAL A 452 10.41 1.40 14.91
N ALA A 453 10.98 0.36 15.52
CA ALA A 453 11.72 0.44 16.78
C ALA A 453 12.83 1.51 16.71
N ARG A 454 13.67 1.41 15.68
CA ARG A 454 14.77 2.34 15.41
C ARG A 454 14.30 3.79 15.28
N ARG A 455 13.17 4.02 14.61
CA ARG A 455 12.60 5.37 14.44
C ARG A 455 12.04 5.97 15.73
N LYS A 456 11.56 5.14 16.67
CA LYS A 456 10.96 5.59 17.93
C LYS A 456 11.98 5.73 19.07
N LEU A 457 13.16 5.14 18.93
CA LEU A 457 14.21 5.14 19.95
C LEU A 457 14.58 6.52 20.53
N PRO A 458 14.66 7.62 19.73
CA PRO A 458 14.92 8.95 20.28
C PRO A 458 13.88 9.39 21.32
N GLN A 459 12.60 9.17 21.02
CA GLN A 459 11.49 9.52 21.93
C GLN A 459 11.53 8.71 23.23
N LEU A 460 11.94 7.45 23.14
CA LEU A 460 12.03 6.55 24.28
C LEU A 460 13.15 6.93 25.24
N ALA A 461 14.28 7.36 24.70
CA ALA A 461 15.41 7.78 25.53
C ALA A 461 15.12 9.04 26.35
N THR A 462 14.39 10.00 25.78
CA THR A 462 13.92 11.19 26.51
C THR A 462 13.00 10.81 27.67
N MET A 463 12.21 9.75 27.52
CA MET A 463 11.31 9.27 28.59
C MET A 463 12.07 8.45 29.65
N LYS A 464 13.06 7.65 29.23
CA LYS A 464 13.88 6.83 30.13
C LYS A 464 14.85 7.66 30.98
N SER A 465 15.33 8.80 30.47
CA SER A 465 16.13 9.74 31.26
C SER A 465 15.35 10.43 32.38
N LEU A 466 14.00 10.41 32.32
CA LEU A 466 13.12 11.02 33.32
C LEU A 466 12.71 10.04 34.44
N GLU A 467 12.79 8.73 34.23
CA GLU A 467 12.32 7.73 35.21
C GLU A 467 13.23 6.47 35.26
N VAL A 468 13.76 6.19 36.45
CA VAL A 468 14.58 4.99 36.75
C VAL A 468 13.67 3.75 36.85
N LYS A 469 13.27 3.19 35.72
CA LYS A 469 12.82 1.79 35.61
C LYS A 469 13.61 1.13 34.48
N ASN A 470 14.26 0.01 34.79
CA ASN A 470 15.23 -0.68 33.93
C ASN A 470 14.50 -1.48 32.83
N THR A 471 13.82 -0.79 31.92
CA THR A 471 13.01 -1.42 30.87
C THR A 471 13.76 -1.35 29.54
N ASN A 472 13.80 -2.47 28.82
CA ASN A 472 14.32 -2.60 27.46
C ASN A 472 13.18 -2.45 26.42
N ALA A 473 12.13 -1.70 26.77
CA ALA A 473 11.00 -1.47 25.88
C ALA A 473 11.42 -0.59 24.70
N ILE A 474 11.62 -1.19 23.52
CA ILE A 474 12.16 -0.50 22.33
C ILE A 474 11.04 -0.12 21.35
N VAL A 475 9.84 -0.71 21.43
CA VAL A 475 8.69 -0.27 20.61
C VAL A 475 7.42 -0.01 21.39
N PHE A 476 7.03 1.26 21.34
CA PHE A 476 5.75 1.78 21.79
C PHE A 476 4.82 2.00 20.59
N ALA A 477 3.81 1.16 20.42
CA ALA A 477 2.54 1.54 19.82
C ALA A 477 1.53 0.39 19.91
N PRO A 478 0.21 0.67 19.93
CA PRO A 478 -0.79 -0.35 19.67
C PRO A 478 -0.37 -1.10 18.41
N ILE A 479 -0.26 -2.43 18.49
CA ILE A 479 0.14 -3.27 17.35
C ILE A 479 -0.63 -2.92 16.08
N ARG A 480 -1.90 -2.53 16.22
CA ARG A 480 -2.73 -2.00 15.15
C ARG A 480 -2.17 -0.72 14.54
N LYS A 481 -1.70 0.26 15.33
CA LYS A 481 -1.04 1.47 14.82
C LYS A 481 0.31 1.16 14.18
N VAL A 482 1.11 0.26 14.75
CA VAL A 482 2.37 -0.20 14.10
C VAL A 482 2.05 -0.85 12.76
N ILE A 483 1.04 -1.72 12.72
CA ILE A 483 0.58 -2.38 11.51
C ILE A 483 -0.08 -1.39 10.54
N GLU A 484 -0.77 -0.35 10.99
CA GLU A 484 -1.34 0.74 10.17
C GLU A 484 -0.25 1.72 9.67
N GLU A 485 0.87 1.87 10.39
CA GLU A 485 2.05 2.61 9.92
C GLU A 485 2.83 1.80 8.88
N ILE A 486 2.83 0.47 9.00
CA ILE A 486 3.48 -0.48 8.09
C ILE A 486 2.63 -0.77 6.84
N LEU A 487 1.33 -0.94 7.04
CA LEU A 487 0.37 -1.24 5.99
C LEU A 487 -0.41 0.03 5.65
N ASN A 488 -0.45 0.42 4.37
CA ASN A 488 -1.18 1.61 3.91
C ASN A 488 -2.55 1.76 4.60
N HIS A 489 -2.97 2.99 4.91
CA HIS A 489 -4.23 3.32 5.60
C HIS A 489 -5.51 2.67 4.99
N ASP A 490 -5.44 2.19 3.75
CA ASP A 490 -6.49 1.46 3.02
C ASP A 490 -6.48 -0.08 3.20
N SER A 491 -5.61 -0.60 4.07
CA SER A 491 -5.44 -2.04 4.25
C SER A 491 -6.67 -2.66 4.91
N SER A 492 -7.22 -3.70 4.28
CA SER A 492 -8.40 -4.38 4.81
C SER A 492 -8.17 -4.88 6.24
N ALA A 493 -9.22 -4.84 7.09
CA ALA A 493 -9.17 -5.35 8.45
C ALA A 493 -8.69 -6.81 8.52
N GLN A 494 -8.93 -7.60 7.46
CA GLN A 494 -8.45 -8.97 7.35
C GLN A 494 -6.91 -9.06 7.25
N ASN A 495 -6.26 -8.14 6.54
CA ASN A 495 -4.80 -8.11 6.42
C ASN A 495 -4.15 -7.65 7.73
N ILE A 496 -4.76 -6.66 8.40
CA ILE A 496 -4.33 -6.19 9.73
C ILE A 496 -4.41 -7.35 10.74
N ASN A 497 -5.53 -8.08 10.77
CA ASN A 497 -5.70 -9.22 11.67
C ASN A 497 -4.68 -10.33 11.39
N LYS A 498 -4.39 -10.65 10.12
CA LYS A 498 -3.35 -11.62 9.75
C LYS A 498 -1.96 -11.19 10.20
N ALA A 499 -1.61 -9.91 10.03
CA ALA A 499 -0.33 -9.37 10.50
C ALA A 499 -0.24 -9.46 12.03
N ASN A 500 -1.29 -9.08 12.74
CA ASN A 500 -1.34 -9.18 14.20
C ASN A 500 -1.13 -10.64 14.67
N THR A 501 -1.80 -11.61 14.06
CA THR A 501 -1.60 -13.02 14.42
C THR A 501 -0.16 -13.49 14.18
N LYS A 502 0.51 -13.02 13.13
CA LYS A 502 1.92 -13.34 12.91
C LYS A 502 2.83 -12.80 13.99
N VAL A 503 2.58 -11.58 14.46
CA VAL A 503 3.37 -10.98 15.57
C VAL A 503 3.15 -11.76 16.86
N ILE A 504 1.91 -12.18 17.16
CA ILE A 504 1.63 -13.07 18.31
C ILE A 504 2.43 -14.37 18.18
N ILE A 505 2.54 -14.93 16.98
CA ILE A 505 3.35 -16.14 16.75
C ILE A 505 4.86 -15.83 16.87
N MET A 506 5.33 -14.65 16.47
CA MET A 506 6.72 -14.21 16.70
C MET A 506 7.04 -14.12 18.19
N ILE A 507 6.09 -13.66 19.02
CA ILE A 507 6.21 -13.64 20.49
C ILE A 507 6.27 -15.07 21.04
N PHE A 508 5.39 -15.95 20.55
CA PHE A 508 5.43 -17.38 20.88
C PHE A 508 6.78 -18.02 20.52
N MET A 509 7.36 -17.64 19.38
CA MET A 509 8.68 -18.09 18.91
C MET A 509 9.86 -17.31 19.52
N TYR A 510 9.63 -16.46 20.53
CA TYR A 510 10.68 -15.67 21.19
C TYR A 510 11.46 -14.69 20.29
N LEU A 511 10.99 -14.44 19.07
CA LEU A 511 11.56 -13.41 18.17
C LEU A 511 11.22 -11.99 18.65
N LEU A 512 10.24 -11.86 19.54
CA LEU A 512 9.82 -10.64 20.22
C LEU A 512 9.41 -11.02 21.65
N ASN A 513 9.57 -10.10 22.59
CA ASN A 513 9.02 -10.23 23.94
C ASN A 513 7.80 -9.32 24.12
N THR A 514 6.81 -9.77 24.87
CA THR A 514 5.70 -8.93 25.36
C THR A 514 6.12 -8.22 26.64
N ILE A 515 5.66 -6.98 26.82
CA ILE A 515 5.90 -6.19 28.03
C ILE A 515 4.56 -5.85 28.67
N GLY A 516 4.46 -6.07 29.99
CA GLY A 516 3.30 -5.68 30.80
C GLY A 516 3.10 -4.17 30.84
N ILE A 517 1.87 -3.70 31.07
CA ILE A 517 1.60 -2.25 31.18
C ILE A 517 2.27 -1.68 32.45
N ASP A 518 2.27 -2.46 33.52
CA ASP A 518 2.91 -2.19 34.80
C ASP A 518 4.43 -2.08 34.71
N GLU A 519 5.03 -2.79 33.75
CA GLU A 519 6.46 -2.73 33.44
C GLU A 519 6.86 -1.50 32.62
N LEU A 520 5.92 -0.65 32.16
CA LEU A 520 6.24 0.56 31.40
C LEU A 520 6.57 1.77 32.28
N PRO A 521 7.26 2.80 31.73
CA PRO A 521 7.38 4.12 32.37
C PRO A 521 6.02 4.76 32.69
N ASP A 522 5.90 5.49 33.80
CA ASP A 522 4.64 5.95 34.36
C ASP A 522 3.91 6.93 33.42
N GLU A 523 4.65 7.77 32.69
CA GLU A 523 4.08 8.65 31.64
C GLU A 523 3.39 7.84 30.52
N MET A 524 3.98 6.70 30.14
CA MET A 524 3.40 5.81 29.14
C MET A 524 2.17 5.08 29.68
N GLN A 525 2.22 4.63 30.93
CA GLN A 525 1.06 4.03 31.60
C GLN A 525 -0.13 5.00 31.62
N LYS A 526 0.11 6.29 31.88
CA LYS A 526 -0.93 7.33 31.84
C LYS A 526 -1.53 7.46 30.44
N LYS A 527 -0.70 7.59 29.40
CA LYS A 527 -1.16 7.65 27.99
C LYS A 527 -1.96 6.41 27.58
N VAL A 528 -1.58 5.23 28.06
CA VAL A 528 -2.33 3.98 27.85
C VAL A 528 -3.71 4.04 28.48
N LYS A 529 -3.77 4.43 29.76
CA LYS A 529 -5.03 4.54 30.51
C LYS A 529 -5.95 5.59 29.88
N GLU A 530 -5.41 6.71 29.40
CA GLU A 530 -6.18 7.73 28.66
C GLU A 530 -6.71 7.22 27.32
N TYR A 531 -5.87 6.53 26.55
CA TYR A 531 -6.27 5.92 25.29
C TYR A 531 -7.39 4.88 25.51
N GLN A 532 -7.26 4.04 26.54
CA GLN A 532 -8.29 3.06 26.93
C GLN A 532 -9.61 3.76 27.32
N LYS A 533 -9.56 4.86 28.08
CA LYS A 533 -10.74 5.66 28.44
C LYS A 533 -11.40 6.34 27.24
N SER A 534 -10.62 6.91 26.33
CA SER A 534 -11.15 7.58 25.12
C SER A 534 -11.84 6.61 24.15
N SER A 535 -11.39 5.35 24.12
CA SER A 535 -11.98 4.28 23.31
C SER A 535 -13.34 3.79 23.84
N PHE A 536 -13.77 4.24 25.04
CA PHE A 536 -15.01 3.82 25.69
C PHE A 536 -16.26 4.62 25.25
N ARG A 537 -16.08 5.72 24.50
CA ARG A 537 -17.15 6.72 24.25
C ARG A 537 -18.28 6.30 23.30
N ASN A 538 -18.19 5.14 22.63
CA ASN A 538 -19.20 4.69 21.65
C ASN A 538 -19.94 3.39 22.03
N GLY A 539 -19.89 2.94 23.29
CA GLY A 539 -20.59 1.72 23.72
C GLY A 539 -20.04 0.42 23.13
N GLU A 540 -18.97 0.48 22.35
CA GLU A 540 -18.26 -0.67 21.79
C GLU A 540 -17.01 -0.94 22.64
N THR A 541 -16.99 -2.06 23.36
CA THR A 541 -15.77 -2.60 23.97
C THR A 541 -14.80 -3.05 22.89
N PHE A 542 -14.04 -2.13 22.29
CA PHE A 542 -12.82 -2.54 21.62
C PHE A 542 -11.80 -2.93 22.68
N ARG A 543 -11.66 -4.24 22.94
CA ARG A 543 -10.51 -4.83 23.65
C ARG A 543 -9.20 -4.67 22.84
N ASN A 544 -8.98 -3.54 22.19
CA ASN A 544 -7.72 -3.20 21.53
C ASN A 544 -6.76 -2.67 22.60
N LEU A 545 -6.35 -3.57 23.49
CA LEU A 545 -5.27 -3.32 24.43
C LEU A 545 -4.00 -3.06 23.61
N ALA A 546 -3.39 -1.90 23.80
CA ALA A 546 -2.10 -1.60 23.18
C ALA A 546 -1.09 -2.62 23.72
N ARG A 547 -0.56 -3.48 22.85
CA ARG A 547 0.50 -4.42 23.22
C ARG A 547 1.86 -3.77 23.05
N TYR A 548 2.71 -3.95 24.04
CA TYR A 548 4.09 -3.47 24.07
C TYR A 548 5.03 -4.62 23.85
N TYR A 549 6.13 -4.35 23.15
CA TYR A 549 7.12 -5.36 22.88
C TYR A 549 8.55 -4.84 22.98
N GLU A 550 9.41 -5.74 23.40
CA GLU A 550 10.86 -5.57 23.45
C GLU A 550 11.45 -6.22 22.19
N ILE A 551 12.36 -5.48 21.55
CA ILE A 551 13.26 -6.05 20.54
C ILE A 551 14.37 -6.77 21.28
N VAL A 552 14.57 -8.02 20.93
CA VAL A 552 15.48 -8.94 21.63
C VAL A 552 16.67 -9.26 20.74
N SER A 553 17.82 -9.54 21.35
CA SER A 553 18.99 -10.02 20.62
C SER A 553 18.68 -11.31 19.86
N MET A 554 19.12 -11.40 18.61
CA MET A 554 19.05 -12.61 17.79
C MET A 554 20.31 -13.47 17.99
N ASP A 555 20.68 -13.72 19.24
CA ASP A 555 21.79 -14.59 19.59
C ASP A 555 21.47 -16.08 19.34
N THR A 556 22.48 -16.93 19.46
CA THR A 556 22.37 -18.35 19.14
C THR A 556 21.35 -19.07 20.03
N GLU A 557 21.32 -18.78 21.34
CA GLU A 557 20.37 -19.41 22.27
C GLU A 557 18.93 -19.03 21.92
N ARG A 558 18.70 -17.75 21.59
CA ARG A 558 17.41 -17.24 21.13
C ARG A 558 16.93 -17.95 19.88
N LEU A 559 17.82 -18.16 18.92
CA LEU A 559 17.49 -18.84 17.65
C LEU A 559 17.21 -20.33 17.84
N MET A 560 17.96 -21.00 18.73
CA MET A 560 17.67 -22.39 19.11
C MET A 560 16.27 -22.50 19.72
N LEU A 561 15.92 -21.61 20.65
CA LEU A 561 14.59 -21.57 21.24
C LEU A 561 13.50 -21.28 20.19
N ALA A 562 13.74 -20.31 19.30
CA ALA A 562 12.81 -19.98 18.23
C ALA A 562 12.58 -21.16 17.27
N GLU A 563 13.62 -21.95 16.99
CA GLU A 563 13.54 -23.17 16.20
C GLU A 563 12.75 -24.28 16.91
N GLU A 564 12.98 -24.49 18.20
CA GLU A 564 12.22 -25.44 19.01
C GLU A 564 10.73 -25.10 19.06
N MET A 565 10.41 -23.81 19.30
CA MET A 565 9.04 -23.34 19.30
C MET A 565 8.40 -23.42 17.89
N SER A 566 9.19 -23.22 16.84
CA SER A 566 8.74 -23.42 15.46
C SER A 566 8.47 -24.88 15.14
N LYS A 567 9.33 -25.80 15.60
CA LYS A 567 9.11 -27.24 15.50
C LYS A 567 7.85 -27.63 16.25
N PHE A 568 7.68 -27.18 17.49
CA PHE A 568 6.47 -27.40 18.27
C PHE A 568 5.21 -26.93 17.54
N PHE A 569 5.25 -25.73 16.95
CA PHE A 569 4.13 -25.17 16.20
C PHE A 569 3.66 -26.10 15.07
N TYR A 570 4.60 -26.60 14.25
CA TYR A 570 4.25 -27.46 13.12
C TYR A 570 3.90 -28.89 13.53
N SER A 571 4.60 -29.45 14.52
CA SER A 571 4.36 -30.81 15.03
C SER A 571 2.98 -30.93 15.67
N ASN A 572 2.51 -29.87 16.35
CA ASN A 572 1.17 -29.81 16.95
C ASN A 572 0.10 -29.29 15.96
N HIS A 573 0.40 -29.26 14.65
CA HIS A 573 -0.55 -28.86 13.61
C HIS A 573 -1.17 -27.47 13.80
N LEU A 574 -0.46 -26.54 14.45
CA LEU A 574 -0.88 -25.16 14.59
C LEU A 574 -0.81 -24.43 13.24
N THR A 575 -1.67 -23.44 13.05
CA THR A 575 -1.72 -22.65 11.82
C THR A 575 -1.85 -21.17 12.13
N ILE A 576 -1.29 -20.32 11.26
CA ILE A 576 -1.35 -18.87 11.43
C ILE A 576 -2.80 -18.37 11.48
N SER A 577 -3.72 -18.98 10.74
CA SER A 577 -5.12 -18.56 10.72
C SER A 577 -5.93 -18.95 11.96
N SER A 578 -5.48 -19.96 12.72
CA SER A 578 -6.22 -20.50 13.87
C SER A 578 -5.52 -20.33 15.22
N PHE A 579 -4.32 -19.73 15.25
CA PHE A 579 -3.50 -19.56 16.46
C PHE A 579 -4.21 -18.70 17.53
N LYS A 580 -4.53 -19.31 18.68
CA LYS A 580 -5.29 -18.66 19.77
C LYS A 580 -4.82 -19.11 21.16
N ARG A 581 -5.11 -18.30 22.19
CA ARG A 581 -4.77 -18.57 23.60
C ARG A 581 -5.27 -19.93 24.07
N GLU A 582 -6.49 -20.31 23.70
CA GLU A 582 -7.12 -21.57 24.13
C GLU A 582 -6.31 -22.81 23.68
N GLN A 583 -5.61 -22.71 22.56
CA GLN A 583 -4.71 -23.77 22.09
C GLN A 583 -3.47 -23.88 22.98
N LEU A 584 -2.87 -22.73 23.33
CA LEU A 584 -1.70 -22.70 24.19
C LEU A 584 -2.04 -23.17 25.61
N LEU A 585 -3.22 -22.84 26.14
CA LEU A 585 -3.68 -23.36 27.43
C LEU A 585 -3.73 -24.90 27.42
N GLY A 586 -4.26 -25.49 26.34
CA GLY A 586 -4.39 -26.93 26.22
C GLY A 586 -3.10 -27.68 25.88
N LEU A 587 -2.11 -27.01 25.25
CA LEU A 587 -0.87 -27.62 24.76
C LEU A 587 0.36 -27.31 25.63
N CYS A 588 0.47 -26.08 26.12
CA CYS A 588 1.65 -25.56 26.82
C CYS A 588 1.35 -25.18 28.28
N GLY A 589 0.08 -25.11 28.68
CA GLY A 589 -0.33 -24.71 30.02
C GLY A 589 -0.55 -23.20 30.19
N VAL A 590 -0.87 -22.80 31.41
CA VAL A 590 -1.31 -21.44 31.76
C VAL A 590 -0.19 -20.41 31.63
N GLU A 591 1.02 -20.76 32.08
CA GLU A 591 2.17 -19.85 32.09
C GLU A 591 2.51 -19.37 30.68
N GLU A 592 2.71 -20.30 29.74
CA GLU A 592 3.08 -19.98 28.36
C GLU A 592 1.94 -19.27 27.61
N ALA A 593 0.68 -19.66 27.88
CA ALA A 593 -0.48 -18.98 27.30
C ALA A 593 -0.58 -17.52 27.78
N ASN A 594 -0.28 -17.26 29.05
CA ASN A 594 -0.30 -15.93 29.64
C ASN A 594 0.89 -15.09 29.17
N ARG A 595 2.06 -15.68 28.96
CA ARG A 595 3.22 -14.99 28.36
C ARG A 595 2.90 -14.42 26.97
N VAL A 596 2.27 -15.24 26.12
CA VAL A 596 1.93 -14.84 24.74
C VAL A 596 0.69 -13.94 24.68
N PHE A 597 -0.27 -14.12 25.60
CA PHE A 597 -1.51 -13.36 25.68
C PHE A 597 -1.70 -12.71 27.07
N PRO A 598 -0.82 -11.77 27.47
CA PRO A 598 -0.83 -11.19 28.81
C PRO A 598 -2.11 -10.40 29.09
N GLU A 599 -2.73 -9.86 28.04
CA GLU A 599 -3.96 -9.09 28.18
C GLU A 599 -5.22 -9.92 28.45
N ARG A 600 -5.11 -11.25 28.39
CA ARG A 600 -6.22 -12.20 28.55
C ARG A 600 -6.05 -13.11 29.78
N VAL A 601 -5.15 -12.75 30.70
CA VAL A 601 -4.85 -13.55 31.91
C VAL A 601 -6.13 -13.77 32.74
N GLU A 602 -6.91 -12.71 32.94
CA GLU A 602 -8.17 -12.73 33.70
C GLU A 602 -9.38 -13.26 32.89
N GLU A 603 -9.21 -13.59 31.61
CA GLU A 603 -10.32 -14.08 30.78
C GLU A 603 -10.51 -15.59 30.95
N ASP A 604 -11.68 -15.98 31.45
CA ASP A 604 -12.16 -17.35 31.41
C ASP A 604 -12.59 -17.77 29.99
N ILE A 605 -12.39 -19.05 29.68
CA ILE A 605 -12.92 -19.63 28.43
C ILE A 605 -14.44 -19.67 28.53
N SER A 606 -15.14 -19.03 27.59
CA SER A 606 -16.60 -18.99 27.62
C SER A 606 -17.24 -20.39 27.59
N GLU A 607 -18.37 -20.54 28.28
CA GLU A 607 -19.10 -21.80 28.41
C GLU A 607 -19.44 -22.43 27.04
N ILE A 608 -19.82 -21.60 26.06
CA ILE A 608 -20.07 -22.05 24.68
C ILE A 608 -18.82 -22.69 24.06
N ASN A 609 -17.65 -22.10 24.28
CA ASN A 609 -16.40 -22.62 23.73
C ASN A 609 -15.97 -23.92 24.40
N GLN A 610 -16.19 -24.05 25.71
CA GLN A 610 -15.96 -25.28 26.46
C GLN A 610 -16.85 -26.41 25.92
N ARG A 611 -18.17 -26.17 25.85
CA ARG A 611 -19.13 -27.15 25.32
C ARG A 611 -18.84 -27.54 23.87
N LEU A 612 -18.46 -26.59 23.00
CA LEU A 612 -18.04 -26.88 21.63
C LEU A 612 -16.81 -27.79 21.60
N SER A 613 -15.80 -27.49 22.42
CA SER A 613 -14.58 -28.30 22.51
C SER A 613 -14.91 -29.75 22.93
N ASP A 614 -15.74 -29.91 23.96
CA ASP A 614 -16.15 -31.24 24.45
C ASP A 614 -16.96 -32.02 23.42
N LEU A 615 -17.85 -31.35 22.69
CA LEU A 615 -18.64 -31.98 21.63
C LEU A 615 -17.75 -32.43 20.47
N ILE A 616 -16.81 -31.59 20.02
CA ILE A 616 -15.84 -31.95 18.97
C ILE A 616 -15.02 -33.16 19.43
N TYR A 617 -14.52 -33.16 20.67
CA TYR A 617 -13.77 -34.27 21.24
C TYR A 617 -14.56 -35.59 21.20
N LYS A 618 -15.82 -35.57 21.68
CA LYS A 618 -16.71 -36.75 21.67
C LYS A 618 -16.99 -37.25 20.25
N LEU A 619 -17.30 -36.36 19.32
CA LEU A 619 -17.61 -36.73 17.93
C LEU A 619 -16.39 -37.34 17.21
N VAL A 620 -15.19 -36.77 17.42
CA VAL A 620 -13.95 -37.29 16.84
C VAL A 620 -13.65 -38.69 17.34
N ILE A 621 -13.74 -38.92 18.66
CA ILE A 621 -13.53 -40.25 19.25
C ILE A 621 -14.57 -41.24 18.76
N MET A 622 -15.85 -40.86 18.75
CA MET A 622 -16.92 -41.72 18.27
C MET A 622 -16.70 -42.13 16.81
N LYS A 623 -16.40 -41.17 15.93
CA LYS A 623 -16.17 -41.45 14.51
C LYS A 623 -14.95 -42.35 14.30
N ILE A 624 -13.83 -42.01 14.93
CA ILE A 624 -12.60 -42.83 14.81
C ILE A 624 -12.83 -44.22 15.42
N GLY A 625 -13.56 -44.35 16.53
CA GLY A 625 -13.88 -45.64 17.13
C GLY A 625 -14.75 -46.54 16.25
N VAL A 626 -15.63 -45.96 15.43
CA VAL A 626 -16.52 -46.72 14.53
C VAL A 626 -15.84 -47.10 13.21
N GLN A 627 -15.14 -46.17 12.56
CA GLN A 627 -14.61 -46.37 11.20
C GLN A 627 -13.08 -46.31 11.09
N GLY A 628 -12.36 -46.09 12.19
CA GLY A 628 -10.90 -46.01 12.25
C GLY A 628 -10.31 -44.65 11.85
N TRP A 629 -11.12 -43.75 11.30
CA TRP A 629 -10.69 -42.41 10.85
C TRP A 629 -11.85 -41.40 10.87
N THR A 630 -11.54 -40.11 10.72
CA THR A 630 -12.55 -39.08 10.40
C THR A 630 -11.90 -37.88 9.69
N CYS A 631 -12.69 -36.93 9.23
CA CYS A 631 -12.22 -35.69 8.62
C CYS A 631 -13.04 -34.47 9.06
N ASP A 632 -12.56 -33.28 8.70
CA ASP A 632 -13.19 -32.02 9.11
C ASP A 632 -14.68 -31.94 8.71
N SER A 633 -15.05 -32.39 7.50
CA SER A 633 -16.43 -32.31 7.02
C SER A 633 -17.39 -33.21 7.78
N GLU A 634 -16.99 -34.44 8.10
CA GLU A 634 -17.86 -35.38 8.82
C GLU A 634 -18.16 -34.93 10.25
N VAL A 635 -17.16 -34.35 10.91
CA VAL A 635 -17.33 -33.83 12.27
C VAL A 635 -18.22 -32.58 12.24
N VAL A 636 -18.00 -31.67 11.29
CA VAL A 636 -18.79 -30.44 11.15
C VAL A 636 -20.25 -30.71 10.81
N GLU A 637 -20.55 -31.72 9.98
CA GLU A 637 -21.92 -32.13 9.67
C GLU A 637 -22.72 -32.57 10.91
N LEU A 638 -22.04 -33.17 11.89
CA LEU A 638 -22.64 -33.63 13.14
C LEU A 638 -22.54 -32.61 14.28
N LEU A 639 -21.82 -31.50 14.06
CA LEU A 639 -21.57 -30.50 15.09
C LEU A 639 -22.79 -29.58 15.25
N ARG A 640 -23.80 -30.07 15.98
CA ARG A 640 -25.01 -29.32 16.37
C ARG A 640 -25.09 -29.24 17.89
N MET A 641 -25.22 -28.03 18.42
CA MET A 641 -25.49 -27.82 19.85
C MET A 641 -26.96 -27.48 20.02
N GLU A 642 -27.65 -28.28 20.82
CA GLU A 642 -28.98 -27.96 21.34
C GLU A 642 -28.82 -26.73 22.25
N ASN A 643 -29.60 -25.67 22.02
CA ASN A 643 -29.59 -24.39 22.77
C ASN A 643 -28.58 -23.31 22.33
N ILE A 644 -28.02 -23.36 21.12
CA ILE A 644 -27.34 -22.19 20.52
C ILE A 644 -28.17 -21.63 19.38
N ASP A 645 -28.54 -20.35 19.49
CA ASP A 645 -29.14 -19.61 18.39
C ASP A 645 -28.05 -19.15 17.40
N TYR A 646 -27.71 -20.04 16.48
CA TYR A 646 -26.75 -19.76 15.41
C TYR A 646 -27.21 -18.63 14.48
N LYS A 647 -28.52 -18.43 14.32
CA LYS A 647 -29.07 -17.35 13.48
C LYS A 647 -28.84 -15.99 14.13
N GLN A 648 -29.03 -15.90 15.45
CA GLN A 648 -28.72 -14.70 16.20
C GLN A 648 -27.21 -14.40 16.15
N LEU A 649 -26.36 -15.40 16.36
CA LEU A 649 -24.91 -15.29 16.20
C LEU A 649 -24.49 -14.83 14.78
N TYR A 650 -25.16 -15.33 13.74
CA TYR A 650 -24.94 -14.89 12.37
C TYR A 650 -25.31 -13.41 12.18
N LYS A 651 -26.48 -12.99 12.67
CA LYS A 651 -26.93 -11.59 12.65
C LYS A 651 -25.95 -10.68 13.38
N ASP A 652 -25.49 -11.07 14.55
CA ASP A 652 -24.57 -10.28 15.36
C ASP A 652 -23.18 -10.13 14.69
N ASN A 653 -22.73 -11.10 13.91
CA ASN A 653 -21.51 -10.97 13.10
C ASN A 653 -21.68 -10.02 11.90
N PHE A 654 -22.91 -9.79 11.41
CA PHE A 654 -23.22 -8.83 10.34
C PHE A 654 -23.41 -7.39 10.84
N LYS A 655 -23.70 -7.19 12.14
CA LYS A 655 -23.89 -5.87 12.78
C LYS A 655 -22.65 -4.97 12.80
N PHE A 656 -21.51 -5.41 12.27
CA PHE A 656 -20.25 -4.65 12.21
C PHE A 656 -20.07 -3.75 10.96
N ASN A 657 -21.11 -3.58 10.13
CA ASN A 657 -21.15 -2.55 9.07
C ASN A 657 -22.03 -1.37 9.52
N SER A 658 -21.41 -0.26 9.92
CA SER A 658 -22.06 0.94 10.48
C SER A 658 -23.14 1.57 9.59
N ASN A 659 -23.19 1.24 8.30
CA ASN A 659 -24.03 1.90 7.30
C ASN A 659 -25.32 1.15 6.91
N ARG A 660 -25.67 0.03 7.56
CA ARG A 660 -26.89 -0.76 7.25
C ARG A 660 -27.62 -1.28 8.49
N LYS A 661 -27.64 -0.48 9.54
CA LYS A 661 -28.15 -0.87 10.86
C LYS A 661 -29.66 -1.17 10.88
N SER A 662 -30.44 -0.61 9.96
CA SER A 662 -31.91 -0.68 10.00
C SER A 662 -32.57 -1.72 9.10
N GLU A 663 -31.86 -2.33 8.13
CA GLU A 663 -32.45 -3.32 7.19
C GLU A 663 -32.19 -4.78 7.59
N LEU A 664 -31.14 -5.07 8.36
CA LEU A 664 -30.71 -6.44 8.68
C LEU A 664 -31.48 -7.09 9.85
N ASP A 665 -31.96 -6.30 10.81
CA ASP A 665 -32.71 -6.82 11.95
C ASP A 665 -34.11 -7.35 11.53
N LEU A 666 -34.64 -6.88 10.40
CA LEU A 666 -35.95 -7.28 9.84
C LEU A 666 -35.88 -8.48 8.87
N LEU A 667 -34.68 -8.95 8.50
CA LEU A 667 -34.53 -10.13 7.63
C LEU A 667 -34.70 -11.42 8.44
N GLU A 668 -35.72 -12.20 8.10
CA GLU A 668 -35.85 -13.59 8.56
C GLU A 668 -34.74 -14.44 7.93
N VAL A 669 -33.85 -14.98 8.77
CA VAL A 669 -32.77 -15.87 8.33
C VAL A 669 -33.28 -17.30 8.40
N ASN A 670 -33.58 -17.87 7.24
CA ASN A 670 -34.05 -19.25 7.14
C ASN A 670 -32.90 -20.25 7.23
N ASP A 671 -33.18 -21.47 7.71
CA ASP A 671 -32.15 -22.52 7.84
C ASP A 671 -31.54 -22.91 6.50
N TYR A 672 -32.26 -22.72 5.39
CA TYR A 672 -31.78 -23.02 4.05
C TYR A 672 -31.10 -21.83 3.35
N ASP A 673 -30.93 -20.70 4.04
CA ASP A 673 -30.23 -19.55 3.48
C ASP A 673 -28.77 -19.91 3.17
N LYS A 674 -28.37 -19.75 1.91
CA LYS A 674 -27.04 -20.13 1.42
C LYS A 674 -25.91 -19.35 2.10
N GLY A 675 -26.15 -18.08 2.45
CA GLY A 675 -25.20 -17.24 3.17
C GLY A 675 -25.02 -17.69 4.61
N PHE A 676 -26.13 -17.98 5.30
CA PHE A 676 -26.12 -18.52 6.66
C PHE A 676 -25.41 -19.87 6.73
N GLN A 677 -25.73 -20.81 5.85
CA GLN A 677 -25.09 -22.13 5.82
C GLN A 677 -23.59 -22.04 5.50
N CYS A 678 -23.19 -21.17 4.56
CA CYS A 678 -21.79 -20.92 4.24
C CYS A 678 -21.02 -20.33 5.44
N TRP A 679 -21.63 -19.36 6.14
CA TRP A 679 -21.05 -18.77 7.34
C TRP A 679 -20.94 -19.80 8.48
N LEU A 680 -22.01 -20.57 8.73
CA LEU A 680 -22.05 -21.55 9.80
C LEU A 680 -20.99 -22.63 9.61
N ASN A 681 -20.89 -23.20 8.40
CA ASN A 681 -19.81 -24.14 8.07
C ASN A 681 -18.43 -23.52 8.27
N THR A 682 -18.22 -22.28 7.81
CA THR A 682 -16.93 -21.59 7.99
C THR A 682 -16.62 -21.34 9.47
N PHE A 683 -17.63 -20.98 10.28
CA PHE A 683 -17.51 -20.76 11.71
C PHE A 683 -17.12 -22.05 12.44
N LEU A 684 -17.83 -23.15 12.17
CA LEU A 684 -17.57 -24.46 12.78
C LEU A 684 -16.21 -25.02 12.36
N LEU A 685 -15.83 -24.92 11.08
CA LEU A 685 -14.50 -25.31 10.61
C LEU A 685 -13.38 -24.54 11.31
N ARG A 686 -13.56 -23.24 11.57
CA ARG A 686 -12.59 -22.43 12.33
C ARG A 686 -12.50 -22.86 13.79
N LYS A 687 -13.61 -23.27 14.41
CA LYS A 687 -13.62 -23.81 15.78
C LYS A 687 -12.92 -25.17 15.82
N MET A 688 -13.21 -26.05 14.86
CA MET A 688 -12.53 -27.32 14.73
C MET A 688 -11.01 -27.14 14.54
N ALA A 689 -10.59 -26.26 13.64
CA ALA A 689 -9.17 -25.95 13.44
C ALA A 689 -8.48 -25.34 14.67
N ALA A 690 -9.24 -24.75 15.59
CA ALA A 690 -8.71 -24.26 16.87
C ALA A 690 -8.55 -25.41 17.87
N TYR A 691 -9.54 -26.29 18.03
CA TYR A 691 -9.51 -27.30 19.10
C TYR A 691 -8.84 -28.63 18.71
N MET A 692 -8.81 -28.99 17.42
CA MET A 692 -8.24 -30.27 16.96
C MET A 692 -6.79 -30.51 17.41
N PRO A 693 -5.86 -29.53 17.37
CA PRO A 693 -4.51 -29.72 17.92
C PRO A 693 -4.48 -30.30 19.34
N VAL A 694 -5.27 -29.74 20.25
CA VAL A 694 -5.35 -30.19 21.65
C VAL A 694 -5.93 -31.59 21.72
N ILE A 695 -6.96 -31.88 20.91
CA ILE A 695 -7.60 -33.20 20.85
C ILE A 695 -6.60 -34.26 20.39
N LEU A 696 -5.85 -34.01 19.33
CA LEU A 696 -4.86 -34.95 18.79
C LEU A 696 -3.77 -35.29 19.80
N VAL A 697 -3.29 -34.30 20.56
CA VAL A 697 -2.32 -34.54 21.64
C VAL A 697 -2.94 -35.35 22.76
N LYS A 698 -4.17 -35.03 23.19
CA LYS A 698 -4.87 -35.75 24.27
C LYS A 698 -5.20 -37.21 23.91
N THR A 699 -5.52 -37.49 22.65
CA THR A 699 -5.93 -38.84 22.21
C THR A 699 -4.79 -39.65 21.62
N GLY A 700 -3.67 -39.03 21.24
CA GLY A 700 -2.58 -39.66 20.49
C GLY A 700 -2.94 -39.96 19.02
N TYR A 701 -4.04 -39.41 18.50
CA TYR A 701 -4.43 -39.61 17.10
C TYR A 701 -3.53 -38.83 16.14
N LEU A 702 -3.40 -39.34 14.92
CA LEU A 702 -2.53 -38.78 13.90
C LEU A 702 -3.32 -38.03 12.84
N LYS A 703 -2.75 -36.93 12.33
CA LYS A 703 -3.24 -36.22 11.15
C LYS A 703 -2.38 -36.53 9.94
N ALA A 704 -2.96 -37.09 8.88
CA ALA A 704 -2.24 -37.43 7.66
C ALA A 704 -3.00 -37.00 6.40
N ARG A 705 -2.25 -36.61 5.36
CA ARG A 705 -2.85 -36.33 4.04
C ARG A 705 -3.23 -37.66 3.37
N VAL A 706 -4.45 -37.73 2.86
CA VAL A 706 -4.96 -38.92 2.17
C VAL A 706 -4.10 -39.22 0.94
N ASN A 707 -3.43 -40.36 0.96
CA ASN A 707 -2.67 -40.92 -0.15
C ASN A 707 -3.22 -42.32 -0.50
N LYS A 708 -2.70 -42.96 -1.56
CA LYS A 708 -3.19 -44.27 -2.02
C LYS A 708 -3.11 -45.35 -0.93
N GLU A 709 -2.04 -45.34 -0.14
CA GLU A 709 -1.80 -46.36 0.88
C GLU A 709 -2.70 -46.18 2.09
N LEU A 710 -2.77 -44.95 2.63
CA LEU A 710 -3.65 -44.62 3.75
C LEU A 710 -5.12 -44.89 3.39
N ARG A 711 -5.50 -44.58 2.15
CA ARG A 711 -6.84 -44.85 1.61
C ARG A 711 -7.17 -46.35 1.63
N ARG A 712 -6.23 -47.19 1.19
CA ARG A 712 -6.38 -48.65 1.17
C ARG A 712 -6.45 -49.21 2.58
N ARG A 713 -5.57 -48.75 3.48
CA ARG A 713 -5.47 -49.23 4.86
C ARG A 713 -6.72 -48.92 5.70
N LEU A 714 -7.24 -47.70 5.59
CA LEU A 714 -8.36 -47.22 6.41
C LEU A 714 -9.71 -47.23 5.65
N ASN A 715 -9.76 -47.86 4.46
CA ASN A 715 -10.93 -47.93 3.60
C ASN A 715 -11.62 -46.56 3.34
N ILE A 716 -10.81 -45.53 3.04
CA ILE A 716 -11.30 -44.14 2.92
C ILE A 716 -12.00 -43.94 1.54
N PRO A 717 -13.26 -43.45 1.49
CA PRO A 717 -14.01 -43.25 0.25
C PRO A 717 -13.37 -42.24 -0.72
N LEU A 718 -13.42 -42.50 -2.04
CA LEU A 718 -12.75 -41.72 -3.09
C LEU A 718 -13.05 -40.21 -3.06
N HIS A 719 -14.25 -39.83 -2.62
CA HIS A 719 -14.67 -38.42 -2.55
C HIS A 719 -13.97 -37.65 -1.42
N ILE A 720 -13.47 -38.33 -0.37
CA ILE A 720 -12.71 -37.71 0.70
C ILE A 720 -11.32 -37.34 0.19
N LYS A 721 -11.02 -36.04 0.26
CA LYS A 721 -9.76 -35.42 -0.17
C LYS A 721 -9.20 -34.60 0.99
N GLY A 722 -7.89 -34.37 1.00
CA GLY A 722 -7.24 -33.54 2.01
C GLY A 722 -6.59 -34.36 3.12
N SER A 723 -6.82 -33.99 4.38
CA SER A 723 -6.26 -34.68 5.56
C SER A 723 -7.36 -35.39 6.34
N VAL A 724 -7.01 -36.51 6.95
CA VAL A 724 -7.85 -37.28 7.87
C VAL A 724 -7.16 -37.40 9.22
N TYR A 725 -7.95 -37.67 10.25
CA TYR A 725 -7.51 -38.03 11.59
C TYR A 725 -7.77 -39.50 11.81
N HIS A 726 -6.81 -40.24 12.37
CA HIS A 726 -6.94 -41.68 12.58
C HIS A 726 -6.15 -42.15 13.80
N GLN A 727 -6.47 -43.34 14.30
CA GLN A 727 -5.74 -43.97 15.40
C GLN A 727 -4.37 -44.49 14.91
N THR A 728 -3.39 -44.54 15.81
CA THR A 728 -2.11 -45.24 15.59
C THR A 728 -2.40 -46.69 15.25
N VAL A 729 -1.93 -47.14 14.09
CA VAL A 729 -1.89 -48.55 13.71
C VAL A 729 -0.53 -49.07 14.18
N ASP A 730 -0.52 -50.13 14.98
CA ASP A 730 0.73 -50.74 15.45
C ASP A 730 1.68 -51.11 14.27
N SER A 731 2.96 -50.89 14.59
CA SER A 731 4.22 -51.01 13.85
C SER A 731 4.29 -51.73 12.51
N GLU A 732 4.95 -51.08 11.54
CA GLU A 732 6.25 -51.57 11.04
C GLU A 732 7.01 -50.44 10.32
N GLU A 733 8.24 -50.23 10.77
CA GLU A 733 9.38 -49.49 10.20
C GLU A 733 9.18 -48.07 9.64
N ASP A 734 9.97 -47.20 10.24
CA ASP A 734 10.46 -45.90 9.77
C ASP A 734 10.34 -45.74 8.23
N ASN A 735 9.30 -45.01 7.82
CA ASN A 735 9.05 -44.66 6.42
C ASN A 735 10.02 -43.54 6.01
N ASP A 736 11.28 -43.88 5.83
CA ASP A 736 12.17 -43.10 4.97
C ASP A 736 11.52 -43.09 3.58
N ASP A 737 10.99 -41.92 3.16
CA ASP A 737 10.22 -41.76 1.92
C ASP A 737 10.96 -42.46 0.77
N LYS A 738 10.20 -43.08 -0.13
CA LYS A 738 10.73 -43.84 -1.27
C LYS A 738 11.76 -43.03 -2.06
N ALA A 739 11.57 -41.70 -2.11
CA ALA A 739 12.52 -40.76 -2.69
C ALA A 739 13.86 -40.67 -1.94
N SER A 740 13.86 -40.69 -0.61
CA SER A 740 15.05 -40.68 0.24
C SER A 740 15.84 -41.98 0.15
N LYS A 741 15.16 -43.15 0.12
CA LYS A 741 15.80 -44.45 -0.13
C LYS A 741 16.44 -44.51 -1.53
N ILE A 742 15.76 -43.98 -2.55
CA ILE A 742 16.31 -43.83 -3.92
C ILE A 742 17.58 -42.96 -3.92
N ARG A 743 17.59 -41.85 -3.16
CA ARG A 743 18.76 -40.96 -3.04
C ARG A 743 19.93 -41.65 -2.34
N ARG A 744 19.69 -42.33 -1.22
CA ARG A 744 20.73 -43.10 -0.50
C ARG A 744 21.32 -44.22 -1.35
N LEU A 745 20.49 -44.98 -2.07
CA LEU A 745 20.98 -46.03 -2.98
C LEU A 745 21.92 -45.46 -4.04
N LYS A 746 21.61 -44.28 -4.59
CA LYS A 746 22.45 -43.62 -5.59
C LYS A 746 23.71 -42.96 -5.01
N GLN A 747 23.66 -42.52 -3.75
CA GLN A 747 24.81 -41.99 -3.02
C GLN A 747 25.79 -43.10 -2.59
N ASN A 748 25.28 -44.26 -2.18
CA ASN A 748 26.11 -45.37 -1.72
C ASN A 748 26.77 -46.13 -2.87
N ASP A 749 26.11 -46.23 -4.03
CA ASP A 749 26.70 -46.80 -5.23
C ASP A 749 26.28 -46.00 -6.47
N THR A 750 27.22 -45.19 -6.96
CA THR A 750 27.00 -44.31 -8.11
C THR A 750 26.89 -45.09 -9.42
N SER A 751 27.35 -46.35 -9.48
CA SER A 751 27.30 -47.20 -10.67
C SER A 751 25.92 -47.82 -10.93
N LEU A 752 25.05 -47.86 -9.91
CA LEU A 752 23.69 -48.41 -10.02
C LEU A 752 22.88 -47.67 -11.09
N SER A 753 22.43 -48.40 -12.11
CA SER A 753 21.57 -47.83 -13.14
C SER A 753 20.18 -47.46 -12.58
N ASN A 754 19.56 -46.41 -13.13
CA ASN A 754 18.20 -46.02 -12.72
C ASN A 754 17.18 -47.16 -12.90
N SER A 755 17.42 -48.08 -13.85
CA SER A 755 16.60 -49.28 -14.05
C SER A 755 16.74 -50.25 -12.88
N LYS A 756 17.96 -50.47 -12.38
CA LYS A 756 18.22 -51.38 -11.25
C LYS A 756 17.67 -50.81 -9.94
N ILE A 757 17.79 -49.50 -9.73
CA ILE A 757 17.18 -48.82 -8.58
C ILE A 757 15.65 -48.89 -8.65
N ALA A 758 15.08 -48.73 -9.85
CA ALA A 758 13.64 -48.84 -10.06
C ALA A 758 13.11 -50.26 -9.74
N GLU A 759 13.87 -51.29 -10.11
CA GLU A 759 13.60 -52.70 -9.79
C GLU A 759 13.67 -52.93 -8.27
N LEU A 760 14.78 -52.54 -7.62
CA LEU A 760 14.98 -52.67 -6.16
C LEU A 760 13.89 -51.94 -5.35
N MET A 761 13.46 -50.77 -5.81
CA MET A 761 12.46 -49.97 -5.13
C MET A 761 11.03 -50.26 -5.59
N SER A 762 10.81 -51.21 -6.50
CA SER A 762 9.48 -51.50 -7.07
C SER A 762 8.75 -50.22 -7.51
N CYS A 763 9.39 -49.42 -8.37
CA CYS A 763 8.83 -48.19 -8.94
C CYS A 763 9.24 -48.01 -10.41
N SER A 764 8.73 -46.99 -11.10
CA SER A 764 9.10 -46.77 -12.50
C SER A 764 10.48 -46.12 -12.63
N ARG A 765 11.22 -46.45 -13.68
CA ARG A 765 12.48 -45.78 -14.05
C ARG A 765 12.31 -44.27 -14.15
N GLN A 766 11.15 -43.81 -14.63
CA GLN A 766 10.80 -42.40 -14.73
C GLN A 766 10.68 -41.74 -13.35
N TYR A 767 10.11 -42.43 -12.35
CA TYR A 767 10.02 -41.92 -10.98
C TYR A 767 11.40 -41.75 -10.34
N VAL A 768 12.29 -42.74 -10.49
CA VAL A 768 13.70 -42.64 -10.04
C VAL A 768 14.41 -41.46 -10.69
N SER A 769 14.25 -41.28 -12.01
CA SER A 769 14.87 -40.15 -12.73
C SER A 769 14.35 -38.80 -12.23
N ASN A 770 13.05 -38.68 -11.95
CA ASN A 770 12.45 -37.44 -11.44
C ASN A 770 12.91 -37.11 -10.01
N VAL A 771 13.10 -38.14 -9.16
CA VAL A 771 13.61 -37.96 -7.80
C VAL A 771 15.05 -37.46 -7.83
N LEU A 772 15.91 -38.03 -8.67
CA LEU A 772 17.33 -37.65 -8.78
C LEU A 772 17.53 -36.30 -9.50
N LYS A 773 16.71 -35.98 -10.51
CA LYS A 773 16.78 -34.67 -11.22
C LYS A 773 16.44 -33.47 -10.33
N ARG A 774 15.65 -33.65 -9.27
CA ARG A 774 15.28 -32.57 -8.33
C ARG A 774 16.43 -32.12 -7.42
N GLN A 775 17.60 -32.73 -7.50
CA GLN A 775 18.79 -32.36 -6.71
C GLN A 775 19.61 -31.21 -7.35
N HIS A 776 19.34 -30.89 -8.63
CA HIS A 776 20.09 -29.88 -9.40
C HIS A 776 19.24 -28.65 -9.81
N ARG A 777 18.22 -28.29 -9.02
CA ARG A 777 17.40 -27.08 -9.26
C ARG A 777 17.23 -26.24 -8.02
#